data_AF-A0AAQ3QVK9-F1
#
_entry.id   AF-A0AAQ3QVK9-F1
#
_cell.length_a   1.000
_cell.length_b   1.000
_cell.length_c   1.000
_cell.angle_alpha   90.00
_cell.angle_beta   90.00
_cell.angle_gamma   90.00
#
_symmetry.space_group_name_H-M   'P 1'
#
loop_
_entity.id
_entity.type
_entity.pdbx_description
1 polymer ?
#
loop_
_entity_poly.entity_id
_entity_poly.type
_entity_poly.pdbx_seq_one_letter_code
_entity_poly.pdbx_strand_id
1 'polypeptide(L)'
;MHQHSIAWFCMAAILMPIHWVPGGIPEPDFIVYGNITDTSGSQPTTIDEGTLRWNLDGPDKSLDFEVDLADLDSDTDFSYDIEIPAEVGFPLFPADTTVDLGVEVERYATATISLEYLGVVYPVTIERNSSDALKLKQINRGGYFRIDLEVHLPQLDTDGDGMPDEYEDAYSGLDKLVADADDDLDNDTVSNGDEYLGQTDPSVADSAPSILSDGLNAIFGGATILRFDIADLDDNPALGSGLPDLSQQAGLTITLDAISSQFSLEQKTAAFGVGRDSYQPLVIGDSFTLAQLIAGAVLLTHDGSDASTGSISITVTDSSNAVDSADIPIYVWNPAGPEGDDLIAWIDSGSALVDIFGTSVSTSVVGGKTVVPFDGSTHYSAASQEWMADDGWHIVAAFTSDSTEQQQLLDTPYGGIGIFAADDLRFPGHLELTGTDRTLVSESPTVVGDLVLLNASLNGGEKLFSVNGSSTAGVFELDGVSDLPGVDILGSNLGDHYFEGGLHELLVFPEVLTGYDFADQQAYLMARWKDSIVVDALQSPRPLFFMAPSALLTDSEYTDDFVPDYGEAVSHVVLGWNRNVTVYGGFADEEFWVGGGDSWLSGGAGADRFVYIVGGQEQVIADFVEDEGDVLDFQYLFSGLVSDDIDSFVNIRADGLDSLVEIYLKGDTNDVPDAIVRLLDRSDLNQSHLASLYAMGALDCGNVRPALELQMITVDAEAVEVDDDPALIHLNVSGAAWPEGKLVHLNLDTDLVLGEDFQLFADLYNANTGAYETTELYDYRVPVSLDSGDSNIKLSVQPVSNQQSQAVRPIVVDPVPQPNRFTIDEAFASSEVHIIDGLPYLLIEPTVNETDPTVTGEGFRISRRGVTDVPLTFDVVMQGTATNGTDYSYVSTQHTLSSGTEDILIPITALRYAQSEGTNVIALRLEPGVDYQLESSTTAQMILMTQTIVVNIDAVQPKANLSDGNPEALIFLQLSGPPSSNVTMVPIEFHGSTNLSDYSVSAINTLGTELPVSIDSVTRSGNVFLLPGETYCILKLVPNSSVNLAGSRKTVDVSLGDPLSGSLYSIGERNEVTLYIVGDFASWAAANSDEAIDDLDVWATQVSNNSGVSNLLAYSLGMNPNEVDSSKSGIFFQQGINENLELWVPYYPGAVGVDLRLQSSLNLDGNWNESSLVSLRKDVRADMDYHVYDAELNPDDSVFYRLLVELVE
;
A
#
# COMPACT_ATOMS: atom_id res chain seq x y z
N MET A 1 -40.23 22.91 53.13
CA MET A 1 -41.19 23.07 54.24
C MET A 1 -40.78 24.34 55.00
N HIS A 2 -41.73 25.25 55.26
CA HIS A 2 -41.63 26.62 55.82
C HIS A 2 -41.11 27.74 54.87
N GLN A 3 -41.97 28.60 54.27
CA GLN A 3 -42.75 29.76 54.80
C GLN A 3 -41.83 30.96 55.18
N HIS A 4 -41.97 32.22 54.76
CA HIS A 4 -43.11 33.06 54.33
C HIS A 4 -42.68 34.31 53.51
N SER A 5 -43.50 34.66 52.51
CA SER A 5 -43.92 35.98 51.97
C SER A 5 -43.49 37.32 52.60
N ILE A 6 -43.33 38.36 51.76
CA ILE A 6 -43.87 39.77 51.85
C ILE A 6 -43.33 40.52 50.60
N ALA A 7 -43.97 41.44 49.88
CA ALA A 7 -45.34 41.80 49.50
C ALA A 7 -45.17 43.00 48.55
N TRP A 8 -45.86 43.00 47.42
CA TRP A 8 -45.99 44.15 46.52
C TRP A 8 -46.71 45.31 47.20
N PHE A 9 -46.27 46.55 46.95
CA PHE A 9 -47.12 47.74 46.97
C PHE A 9 -46.71 48.70 45.87
N CYS A 10 -47.53 48.79 44.82
CA CYS A 10 -47.55 49.91 43.87
C CYS A 10 -48.33 51.08 44.48
N MET A 11 -47.84 52.31 44.36
CA MET A 11 -48.72 53.48 44.19
C MET A 11 -47.99 54.63 43.48
N ALA A 12 -48.65 55.13 42.44
CA ALA A 12 -48.16 56.07 41.44
C ALA A 12 -48.13 57.55 41.88
N ALA A 13 -47.40 58.32 41.06
CA ALA A 13 -47.45 59.76 40.80
C ALA A 13 -46.42 60.66 41.50
N ILE A 14 -45.44 61.16 40.73
CA ILE A 14 -45.37 62.54 40.23
C ILE A 14 -44.59 62.54 38.91
N LEU A 15 -45.26 62.98 37.84
CA LEU A 15 -44.68 63.28 36.53
C LEU A 15 -43.70 64.47 36.66
N MET A 16 -42.41 64.18 36.56
CA MET A 16 -41.44 65.09 35.94
C MET A 16 -40.98 64.41 34.64
N PRO A 17 -40.71 65.13 33.55
CA PRO A 17 -39.99 64.54 32.44
C PRO A 17 -38.58 64.26 32.95
N ILE A 18 -38.33 63.01 33.37
CA ILE A 18 -36.97 62.49 33.38
C ILE A 18 -36.62 62.45 31.90
N HIS A 19 -35.80 63.40 31.47
CA HIS A 19 -35.02 63.19 30.27
C HIS A 19 -34.19 61.96 30.58
N TRP A 20 -34.57 60.83 29.98
CA TRP A 20 -33.75 59.63 29.95
C TRP A 20 -32.48 60.05 29.22
N VAL A 21 -31.41 60.28 29.97
CA VAL A 21 -30.07 60.31 29.38
C VAL A 21 -29.77 58.84 29.08
N PRO A 22 -29.53 58.47 27.81
CA PRO A 22 -28.96 57.16 27.50
C PRO A 22 -27.56 57.09 28.11
N GLY A 23 -27.21 56.01 28.80
CA GLY A 23 -25.89 55.80 29.42
C GLY A 23 -25.96 55.26 30.84
N GLY A 24 -24.97 54.44 31.21
CA GLY A 24 -24.70 53.97 32.56
C GLY A 24 -24.19 55.11 33.47
N ILE A 25 -23.70 54.77 34.67
CA ILE A 25 -23.03 55.74 35.55
C ILE A 25 -21.58 55.85 35.08
N PRO A 26 -21.09 57.00 34.58
CA PRO A 26 -19.70 57.15 34.19
C PRO A 26 -18.76 56.90 35.37
N GLU A 27 -17.73 56.09 35.14
CA GLU A 27 -16.61 55.83 36.04
C GLU A 27 -15.37 56.59 35.54
N PRO A 28 -14.29 56.69 36.34
CA PRO A 28 -13.02 57.21 35.84
C PRO A 28 -12.47 56.34 34.70
N ASP A 29 -11.94 56.98 33.67
CA ASP A 29 -11.35 56.35 32.50
C ASP A 29 -10.12 55.53 32.90
N PHE A 30 -9.92 54.39 32.23
CA PHE A 30 -8.64 53.69 32.30
C PHE A 30 -7.63 54.38 31.38
N ILE A 31 -6.36 54.32 31.74
CA ILE A 31 -5.28 54.92 30.96
C ILE A 31 -4.32 53.82 30.51
N VAL A 32 -4.15 53.68 29.21
CA VAL A 32 -3.10 52.86 28.59
C VAL A 32 -2.01 53.80 28.11
N TYR A 33 -0.75 53.56 28.45
CA TYR A 33 0.35 54.45 28.08
C TYR A 33 1.65 53.66 27.90
N GLY A 34 2.59 54.21 27.16
CA GLY A 34 3.90 53.58 26.98
C GLY A 34 4.77 54.27 25.93
N ASN A 35 5.92 53.66 25.66
CA ASN A 35 6.84 54.07 24.62
C ASN A 35 6.63 53.26 23.36
N ILE A 36 6.88 53.87 22.21
CA ILE A 36 7.02 53.17 20.93
C ILE A 36 8.51 53.18 20.57
N THR A 37 9.10 52.02 20.40
CA THR A 37 10.53 51.87 20.07
C THR A 37 10.67 51.40 18.63
N ASP A 38 11.43 52.12 17.81
CA ASP A 38 11.87 51.64 16.50
C ASP A 38 13.06 50.69 16.66
N THR A 39 12.92 49.49 16.12
CA THR A 39 13.92 48.41 16.18
C THR A 39 14.70 48.24 14.89
N SER A 40 14.52 49.13 13.90
CA SER A 40 15.12 49.02 12.58
C SER A 40 16.61 49.32 12.52
N GLY A 41 17.08 50.22 13.39
CA GLY A 41 18.44 50.68 13.38
C GLY A 41 19.43 49.80 14.11
N SER A 42 20.71 50.14 13.94
CA SER A 42 21.75 49.59 14.81
C SER A 42 21.48 49.93 16.27
N GLN A 43 20.77 51.01 16.62
CA GLN A 43 20.33 51.30 17.99
C GLN A 43 18.80 51.49 18.03
N PRO A 44 18.08 50.91 19.02
CA PRO A 44 16.67 51.18 19.20
C PRO A 44 16.41 52.65 19.59
N THR A 45 15.50 53.32 18.89
CA THR A 45 15.15 54.73 19.15
C THR A 45 13.69 54.86 19.59
N THR A 46 13.38 55.81 20.47
CA THR A 46 11.99 56.06 20.88
C THR A 46 11.33 57.00 19.89
N ILE A 47 10.15 56.63 19.40
CA ILE A 47 9.35 57.40 18.46
C ILE A 47 8.37 58.30 19.21
N ASP A 48 8.33 59.57 18.84
CA ASP A 48 7.53 60.61 19.49
C ASP A 48 6.67 61.44 18.52
N GLU A 49 6.68 61.10 17.24
CA GLU A 49 5.85 61.73 16.21
C GLU A 49 5.08 60.69 15.37
N GLY A 50 3.88 61.07 14.91
CA GLY A 50 2.98 60.21 14.13
C GLY A 50 1.61 60.04 14.78
N THR A 51 0.78 59.17 14.19
CA THR A 51 -0.56 58.86 14.70
C THR A 51 -0.70 57.36 14.93
N LEU A 52 -0.85 56.95 16.20
CA LEU A 52 -1.12 55.57 16.60
C LEU A 52 -2.59 55.25 16.41
N ARG A 53 -2.89 54.11 15.80
CA ARG A 53 -4.23 53.54 15.67
C ARG A 53 -4.27 52.18 16.33
N TRP A 54 -5.22 51.96 17.23
CA TRP A 54 -5.34 50.73 17.99
C TRP A 54 -6.80 50.27 18.08
N ASN A 55 -7.07 49.08 17.57
CA ASN A 55 -8.33 48.39 17.73
C ASN A 55 -8.21 47.30 18.82
N LEU A 56 -9.09 47.38 19.82
CA LEU A 56 -9.22 46.39 20.88
C LEU A 56 -10.54 45.63 20.70
N ASP A 57 -10.50 44.31 20.69
CA ASP A 57 -11.71 43.48 20.63
C ASP A 57 -12.11 43.01 22.03
N GLY A 58 -13.38 43.20 22.37
CA GLY A 58 -13.96 42.84 23.67
C GLY A 58 -15.17 41.91 23.50
N PRO A 59 -15.67 41.35 24.60
CA PRO A 59 -16.68 40.28 24.57
C PRO A 59 -18.00 40.66 23.88
N ASP A 60 -18.40 41.93 23.97
CA ASP A 60 -19.66 42.44 23.39
C ASP A 60 -19.46 43.45 22.25
N LYS A 61 -18.25 44.03 22.11
CA LYS A 61 -17.94 45.10 21.16
C LYS A 61 -16.42 45.29 20.99
N SER A 62 -16.02 45.82 19.84
CA SER A 62 -14.66 46.32 19.61
C SER A 62 -14.57 47.83 19.87
N LEU A 63 -13.39 48.31 20.25
CA LEU A 63 -13.08 49.70 20.55
C LEU A 63 -11.94 50.18 19.64
N ASP A 64 -12.15 51.32 18.98
CA ASP A 64 -11.17 51.95 18.09
C ASP A 64 -10.60 53.22 18.71
N PHE A 65 -9.27 53.34 18.71
CA PHE A 65 -8.54 54.51 19.19
C PHE A 65 -7.61 55.06 18.10
N GLU A 66 -7.52 56.38 18.02
CA GLU A 66 -6.62 57.13 17.15
C GLU A 66 -6.02 58.26 18.00
N VAL A 67 -4.69 58.22 18.22
CA VAL A 67 -3.96 59.12 19.11
C VAL A 67 -2.70 59.64 18.43
N ASP A 68 -2.50 60.96 18.45
CA ASP A 68 -1.25 61.58 18.01
C ASP A 68 -0.17 61.39 19.10
N LEU A 69 1.05 61.03 18.68
CA LEU A 69 2.16 60.85 19.62
C LEU A 69 2.57 62.15 20.31
N ALA A 70 3.11 62.02 21.52
CA ALA A 70 3.51 63.14 22.37
C ALA A 70 5.00 63.48 22.18
N ASP A 71 5.29 64.78 22.03
CA ASP A 71 6.64 65.35 21.99
C ASP A 71 7.38 65.13 23.32
N LEU A 72 8.45 64.31 23.29
CA LEU A 72 9.24 63.89 24.45
C LEU A 72 10.09 65.03 25.06
N ASP A 73 10.16 66.21 24.42
CA ASP A 73 10.80 67.41 24.99
C ASP A 73 9.91 68.13 26.04
N SER A 74 8.67 67.67 26.23
CA SER A 74 7.73 68.20 27.21
C SER A 74 7.72 67.36 28.51
N ASP A 75 7.02 67.78 29.59
CA ASP A 75 7.02 67.11 30.91
C ASP A 75 6.45 65.64 30.90
N THR A 76 6.37 64.98 29.74
CA THR A 76 5.85 63.62 29.49
C THR A 76 6.97 62.65 29.11
N ASP A 77 7.13 61.57 29.88
CA ASP A 77 8.16 60.53 29.66
C ASP A 77 7.70 59.40 28.69
N PHE A 78 6.56 59.55 27.97
CA PHE A 78 5.94 58.47 27.19
C PHE A 78 5.50 58.91 25.79
N SER A 79 5.63 58.02 24.79
CA SER A 79 5.22 58.26 23.40
C SER A 79 3.71 58.46 23.21
N TYR A 80 2.87 57.76 23.99
CA TYR A 80 1.41 57.84 23.85
C TYR A 80 0.66 57.62 25.18
N ASP A 81 -0.57 58.13 25.25
CA ASP A 81 -1.57 57.79 26.26
C ASP A 81 -2.99 57.72 25.66
N ILE A 82 -3.71 56.63 25.95
CA ILE A 82 -5.08 56.36 25.51
C ILE A 82 -6.00 56.34 26.73
N GLU A 83 -7.00 57.22 26.72
CA GLU A 83 -8.10 57.21 27.69
C GLU A 83 -9.22 56.27 27.23
N ILE A 84 -9.52 55.24 28.01
CA ILE A 84 -10.61 54.28 27.76
C ILE A 84 -11.80 54.62 28.67
N PRO A 85 -12.89 55.18 28.13
CA PRO A 85 -14.05 55.55 28.93
C PRO A 85 -14.77 54.34 29.52
N ALA A 86 -15.15 54.42 30.79
CA ALA A 86 -15.84 53.33 31.49
C ALA A 86 -17.15 53.79 32.15
N GLU A 87 -18.13 52.89 32.22
CA GLU A 87 -19.39 53.09 32.93
C GLU A 87 -19.78 51.88 33.78
N VAL A 88 -20.62 52.07 34.79
CA VAL A 88 -21.22 50.99 35.61
C VAL A 88 -22.73 51.14 35.60
N GLY A 89 -23.47 50.07 35.29
CA GLY A 89 -24.92 50.03 35.48
C GLY A 89 -25.62 48.92 34.70
N PHE A 90 -26.95 48.99 34.61
CA PHE A 90 -27.73 48.23 33.62
C PHE A 90 -28.17 49.19 32.51
N PRO A 91 -27.27 49.63 31.62
CA PRO A 91 -27.68 50.43 30.48
C PRO A 91 -28.56 49.55 29.57
N LEU A 92 -29.79 49.98 29.29
CA LEU A 92 -30.62 49.33 28.26
C LEU A 92 -30.04 49.57 26.84
N PHE A 93 -29.09 50.51 26.73
CA PHE A 93 -28.31 50.89 25.54
C PHE A 93 -26.97 51.50 26.03
N PRO A 94 -25.89 50.70 26.19
CA PRO A 94 -24.56 51.25 26.46
C PRO A 94 -24.09 52.10 25.27
N ALA A 95 -23.17 53.04 25.49
CA ALA A 95 -22.54 53.75 24.37
C ALA A 95 -21.55 52.82 23.64
N ASP A 96 -21.42 52.99 22.32
CA ASP A 96 -20.54 52.15 21.49
C ASP A 96 -19.06 52.33 21.86
N THR A 97 -18.69 53.45 22.49
CA THR A 97 -17.29 53.82 22.80
C THR A 97 -16.95 53.75 24.31
N THR A 98 -17.76 53.08 25.14
CA THR A 98 -17.54 52.96 26.59
C THR A 98 -17.52 51.49 27.02
N VAL A 99 -16.64 51.14 27.95
CA VAL A 99 -16.60 49.82 28.61
C VAL A 99 -17.67 49.75 29.70
N ASP A 100 -18.53 48.72 29.69
CA ASP A 100 -19.49 48.49 30.77
C ASP A 100 -18.85 47.61 31.85
N LEU A 101 -18.60 48.17 33.03
CA LEU A 101 -17.88 47.50 34.10
C LEU A 101 -18.83 46.67 34.97
N GLY A 102 -18.73 45.35 34.81
CA GLY A 102 -19.36 44.34 35.64
C GLY A 102 -18.59 43.96 36.90
N VAL A 103 -19.15 42.98 37.63
CA VAL A 103 -18.46 42.27 38.72
C VAL A 103 -17.47 41.24 38.16
N GLU A 104 -17.73 40.74 36.95
CA GLU A 104 -16.85 39.85 36.20
C GLU A 104 -15.72 40.62 35.49
N VAL A 105 -14.71 39.90 35.00
CA VAL A 105 -13.65 40.48 34.16
C VAL A 105 -14.20 40.78 32.78
N GLU A 106 -13.99 42.00 32.30
CA GLU A 106 -14.12 42.34 30.90
C GLU A 106 -12.71 42.35 30.30
N ARG A 107 -12.40 41.41 29.40
CA ARG A 107 -11.11 41.33 28.72
C ARG A 107 -11.21 42.02 27.36
N TYR A 108 -10.28 42.91 27.07
CA TYR A 108 -10.12 43.51 25.75
C TYR A 108 -8.75 43.14 25.20
N ALA A 109 -8.71 42.40 24.09
CA ALA A 109 -7.47 41.97 23.44
C ALA A 109 -7.14 42.89 22.26
N THR A 110 -5.86 42.99 21.90
CA THR A 110 -5.46 43.72 20.70
C THR A 110 -5.87 42.96 19.45
N ALA A 111 -6.66 43.60 18.58
CA ALA A 111 -7.00 43.06 17.27
C ALA A 111 -6.04 43.58 16.20
N THR A 112 -5.83 44.90 16.15
CA THR A 112 -4.83 45.52 15.27
C THR A 112 -4.22 46.74 15.94
N ILE A 113 -2.94 46.99 15.66
CA ILE A 113 -2.25 48.20 16.06
C ILE A 113 -1.32 48.63 14.92
N SER A 114 -1.32 49.94 14.61
CA SER A 114 -0.53 50.49 13.52
C SER A 114 -0.13 51.94 13.80
N LEU A 115 1.01 52.34 13.24
CA LEU A 115 1.53 53.69 13.33
C LEU A 115 1.52 54.34 11.94
N GLU A 116 0.82 55.45 11.80
CA GLU A 116 0.98 56.32 10.62
C GLU A 116 2.16 57.26 10.85
N TYR A 117 3.29 56.95 10.20
CA TYR A 117 4.54 57.70 10.28
C TYR A 117 4.92 58.22 8.88
N LEU A 118 5.21 59.53 8.77
CA LEU A 118 5.50 60.22 7.50
C LEU A 118 4.50 59.95 6.34
N GLY A 119 3.24 59.63 6.67
CA GLY A 119 2.17 59.36 5.71
C GLY A 119 2.14 57.93 5.15
N VAL A 120 2.88 57.02 5.76
CA VAL A 120 2.84 55.56 5.53
C VAL A 120 2.39 54.88 6.82
N VAL A 121 1.61 53.80 6.71
CA VAL A 121 1.12 53.03 7.85
C VAL A 121 2.02 51.82 8.05
N TYR A 122 2.58 51.68 9.25
CA TYR A 122 3.45 50.58 9.65
C TYR A 122 2.76 49.70 10.69
N PRO A 123 2.94 48.37 10.63
CA PRO A 123 2.49 47.47 11.69
C PRO A 123 3.29 47.76 12.97
N VAL A 124 2.62 47.67 14.11
CA VAL A 124 3.20 47.83 15.44
C VAL A 124 2.97 46.53 16.21
N THR A 125 3.85 46.20 17.15
CA THR A 125 3.67 45.05 18.04
C THR A 125 3.75 45.51 19.49
N ILE A 126 3.19 44.69 20.38
CA ILE A 126 3.35 44.88 21.82
C ILE A 126 4.72 44.31 22.19
N GLU A 127 5.53 45.07 22.91
CA GLU A 127 6.83 44.60 23.39
C GLU A 127 6.65 43.34 24.26
N ARG A 128 7.53 42.36 24.14
CA ARG A 128 7.44 41.04 24.80
C ARG A 128 7.15 41.08 26.31
N ASN A 129 7.63 42.09 27.03
CA ASN A 129 7.42 42.19 28.48
C ASN A 129 6.17 43.00 28.88
N SER A 130 5.39 43.45 27.90
CA SER A 130 4.15 44.19 28.08
C SER A 130 2.94 43.28 27.99
N SER A 131 1.87 43.61 28.71
CA SER A 131 0.63 42.83 28.69
C SER A 131 -0.07 42.99 27.33
N ASP A 132 -0.47 41.88 26.72
CA ASP A 132 -1.14 41.82 25.42
C ASP A 132 -2.67 42.10 25.48
N ALA A 133 -3.27 41.97 26.67
CA ALA A 133 -4.68 42.18 26.93
C ALA A 133 -4.96 43.07 28.15
N LEU A 134 -6.05 43.84 28.06
CA LEU A 134 -6.55 44.68 29.15
C LEU A 134 -7.62 43.93 29.95
N LYS A 135 -7.32 43.60 31.21
CA LYS A 135 -8.27 43.02 32.17
C LYS A 135 -8.99 44.12 32.95
N LEU A 136 -10.19 44.51 32.50
CA LEU A 136 -10.98 45.61 33.07
C LEU A 136 -12.08 45.09 34.00
N LYS A 137 -12.20 45.65 35.20
CA LYS A 137 -13.15 45.25 36.24
C LYS A 137 -13.64 46.45 37.03
N GLN A 138 -14.82 46.32 37.67
CA GLN A 138 -15.28 47.37 38.58
C GLN A 138 -14.29 47.66 39.74
N ILE A 139 -13.52 46.65 40.18
CA ILE A 139 -12.57 46.82 41.30
C ILE A 139 -11.30 47.60 40.91
N ASN A 140 -10.90 47.58 39.63
CA ASN A 140 -9.72 48.29 39.12
C ASN A 140 -10.06 49.54 38.29
N ARG A 141 -11.32 50.00 38.30
CA ARG A 141 -11.78 51.23 37.63
C ARG A 141 -10.85 52.43 37.85
N GLY A 142 -10.56 53.16 36.77
CA GLY A 142 -9.53 54.22 36.78
C GLY A 142 -8.10 53.70 36.87
N GLY A 143 -7.88 52.47 36.40
CA GLY A 143 -6.58 51.80 36.40
C GLY A 143 -5.63 52.36 35.33
N TYR A 144 -4.34 52.09 35.52
CA TYR A 144 -3.26 52.50 34.63
C TYR A 144 -2.56 51.24 34.11
N PHE A 145 -2.40 51.12 32.81
CA PHE A 145 -1.74 50.01 32.14
C PHE A 145 -0.56 50.55 31.34
N ARG A 146 0.64 50.10 31.68
CA ARG A 146 1.83 50.39 30.88
C ARG A 146 1.95 49.30 29.81
N ILE A 147 1.93 49.69 28.55
CA ILE A 147 2.15 48.81 27.40
C ILE A 147 3.16 49.49 26.49
N ASP A 148 4.38 48.99 26.47
CA ASP A 148 5.40 49.45 25.54
C ASP A 148 5.24 48.69 24.21
N LEU A 149 5.54 49.38 23.11
CA LEU A 149 5.29 48.94 21.74
C LEU A 149 6.57 48.98 20.92
N GLU A 150 6.67 48.11 19.92
CA GLU A 150 7.77 48.08 18.95
C GLU A 150 7.25 48.32 17.53
N VAL A 151 8.03 49.05 16.75
CA VAL A 151 7.79 49.29 15.32
C VAL A 151 9.09 49.08 14.56
N HIS A 152 9.01 48.75 13.28
CA HIS A 152 10.17 48.66 12.41
C HIS A 152 9.99 49.64 11.24
N LEU A 153 10.77 50.73 11.24
CA LEU A 153 10.68 51.80 10.25
C LEU A 153 11.85 51.74 9.25
N PRO A 154 11.69 52.22 8.00
CA PRO A 154 12.82 52.34 7.10
C PRO A 154 13.75 53.48 7.57
N GLN A 155 15.02 53.16 7.78
CA GLN A 155 16.03 54.16 8.14
C GLN A 155 16.29 55.12 6.97
N LEU A 156 16.10 56.42 7.23
CA LEU A 156 16.37 57.46 6.25
C LEU A 156 17.86 57.79 6.26
N ASP A 157 18.50 57.70 5.11
CA ASP A 157 19.90 58.10 4.85
C ASP A 157 19.87 59.11 3.68
N THR A 158 19.91 60.39 4.01
CA THR A 158 19.66 61.49 3.07
C THR A 158 20.80 61.67 2.06
N ASP A 159 22.03 61.38 2.43
CA ASP A 159 23.20 61.55 1.56
C ASP A 159 23.76 60.24 0.98
N GLY A 160 23.25 59.10 1.44
CA GLY A 160 23.48 57.76 0.90
C GLY A 160 24.81 57.16 1.30
N ASP A 161 25.38 57.56 2.44
CA ASP A 161 26.69 57.11 2.91
C ASP A 161 26.65 55.89 3.83
N GLY A 162 25.45 55.44 4.20
CA GLY A 162 25.22 54.25 5.03
C GLY A 162 24.98 54.56 6.52
N MET A 163 25.07 55.82 6.95
CA MET A 163 24.61 56.25 8.28
C MET A 163 23.18 56.81 8.21
N PRO A 164 22.31 56.51 9.19
CA PRO A 164 20.98 57.11 9.24
C PRO A 164 21.01 58.56 9.72
N ASP A 165 20.13 59.39 9.15
CA ASP A 165 19.93 60.79 9.51
C ASP A 165 19.75 61.00 11.03
N GLU A 166 19.05 60.08 11.70
CA GLU A 166 18.80 60.13 13.14
C GLU A 166 20.08 59.94 13.97
N TYR A 167 20.96 59.04 13.53
CA TYR A 167 22.26 58.82 14.19
C TYR A 167 23.13 60.06 14.03
N GLU A 168 23.19 60.63 12.83
CA GLU A 168 23.97 61.83 12.57
C GLU A 168 23.45 63.06 13.33
N ASP A 169 22.13 63.21 13.46
CA ASP A 169 21.50 64.28 14.24
C ASP A 169 21.79 64.13 15.75
N ALA A 170 22.00 62.91 16.25
CA ALA A 170 22.29 62.63 17.66
C ALA A 170 23.71 63.07 18.09
N TYR A 171 24.69 63.06 17.17
CA TYR A 171 26.10 63.34 17.48
C TYR A 171 26.60 64.66 16.88
N SER A 172 27.08 65.56 17.74
CA SER A 172 27.58 66.84 17.28
C SER A 172 28.90 66.68 16.50
N GLY A 173 28.88 66.78 15.18
CA GLY A 173 30.07 66.63 14.35
C GLY A 173 29.79 66.02 12.99
N LEU A 174 28.73 65.20 12.91
CA LEU A 174 28.19 64.61 11.69
C LEU A 174 27.17 65.56 11.03
N ASP A 175 26.94 65.42 9.73
CA ASP A 175 25.98 66.21 8.96
C ASP A 175 25.31 65.35 7.89
N LYS A 176 24.06 64.93 8.15
CA LYS A 176 23.19 64.11 7.26
C LYS A 176 22.97 64.55 5.82
N LEU A 177 23.56 65.68 5.43
CA LEU A 177 23.56 66.18 4.07
C LEU A 177 24.94 66.04 3.40
N VAL A 178 25.92 65.44 4.07
CA VAL A 178 27.33 65.34 3.74
C VAL A 178 27.85 63.95 4.09
N ALA A 179 28.05 63.11 3.06
CA ALA A 179 28.63 61.79 3.21
C ALA A 179 29.97 61.79 3.96
N ASP A 180 29.92 61.55 5.26
CA ASP A 180 31.01 61.61 6.23
C ASP A 180 31.16 60.32 7.05
N ALA A 181 30.46 59.24 6.67
CA ALA A 181 30.64 57.88 7.22
C ALA A 181 32.08 57.37 7.13
N ASP A 182 32.80 57.70 6.04
CA ASP A 182 34.22 57.33 5.83
C ASP A 182 35.21 58.24 6.62
N ASP A 183 34.73 59.34 7.22
CA ASP A 183 35.55 60.21 8.07
C ASP A 183 35.70 59.59 9.48
N ASP A 184 36.62 60.15 10.27
CA ASP A 184 36.99 59.69 11.62
C ASP A 184 36.93 60.93 12.53
N LEU A 185 35.78 61.10 13.20
CA LEU A 185 35.43 62.31 13.93
C LEU A 185 36.33 62.53 15.15
N ASP A 186 36.72 61.46 15.84
CA ASP A 186 37.44 61.51 17.10
C ASP A 186 38.97 61.21 16.97
N ASN A 187 39.41 60.70 15.82
CA ASN A 187 40.77 60.33 15.40
C ASN A 187 41.33 59.06 16.06
N ASP A 188 40.51 58.07 16.35
CA ASP A 188 40.91 56.77 16.90
C ASP A 188 41.20 55.69 15.84
N THR A 189 41.09 56.03 14.55
CA THR A 189 41.28 55.18 13.36
C THR A 189 40.11 54.30 12.94
N VAL A 190 38.98 54.41 13.64
CA VAL A 190 37.70 53.84 13.24
C VAL A 190 36.91 54.90 12.47
N SER A 191 36.12 54.49 11.48
CA SER A 191 35.29 55.44 10.71
C SER A 191 33.95 55.65 11.42
N ASN A 192 33.32 56.81 11.22
CA ASN A 192 32.01 57.12 11.81
C ASN A 192 30.96 56.06 11.45
N GLY A 193 31.02 55.51 10.24
CA GLY A 193 30.14 54.43 9.80
C GLY A 193 30.41 53.09 10.49
N ASP A 194 31.68 52.77 10.76
CA ASP A 194 32.04 51.58 11.54
C ASP A 194 31.62 51.74 13.01
N GLU A 195 31.67 52.96 13.57
CA GLU A 195 31.17 53.30 14.91
C GLU A 195 29.64 53.20 14.98
N TYR A 196 28.92 53.65 13.95
CA TYR A 196 27.48 53.45 13.82
C TYR A 196 27.10 51.96 13.91
N LEU A 197 27.75 51.12 13.11
CA LEU A 197 27.53 49.67 13.11
C LEU A 197 28.04 49.01 14.42
N GLY A 198 29.08 49.59 15.03
CA GLY A 198 29.61 49.25 16.33
C GLY A 198 28.75 49.69 17.52
N GLN A 199 27.70 50.48 17.30
CA GLN A 199 26.90 51.15 18.33
C GLN A 199 27.72 51.99 19.31
N THR A 200 28.80 52.61 18.85
CA THR A 200 29.63 53.48 19.69
C THR A 200 29.39 54.96 19.37
N ASP A 201 29.87 55.82 20.29
CA ASP A 201 29.74 57.27 20.14
C ASP A 201 30.89 57.76 19.26
N PRO A 202 30.62 58.32 18.06
CA PRO A 202 31.64 58.70 17.10
C PRO A 202 32.50 59.88 17.56
N SER A 203 32.24 60.42 18.76
CA SER A 203 33.06 61.44 19.40
C SER A 203 33.97 60.89 20.51
N VAL A 204 34.02 59.57 20.71
CA VAL A 204 34.72 58.89 21.82
C VAL A 204 35.54 57.69 21.33
N ALA A 205 36.86 57.75 21.56
CA ALA A 205 37.75 56.67 21.15
C ALA A 205 37.41 55.31 21.78
N ASP A 206 37.23 54.30 20.95
CA ASP A 206 36.73 52.95 21.29
C ASP A 206 37.84 51.89 21.34
N SER A 207 39.08 52.32 21.62
CA SER A 207 40.27 51.45 21.70
C SER A 207 40.38 50.63 23.00
N ALA A 208 39.29 50.49 23.75
CA ALA A 208 39.23 49.72 24.98
C ALA A 208 37.86 49.03 25.04
N PRO A 209 37.78 47.80 25.57
CA PRO A 209 36.54 47.05 25.54
C PRO A 209 35.50 47.73 26.42
N SER A 210 34.25 47.76 25.95
CA SER A 210 33.07 48.16 26.72
C SER A 210 31.97 47.12 26.57
N ILE A 211 31.46 46.63 27.70
CA ILE A 211 30.33 45.70 27.73
C ILE A 211 29.03 46.51 27.60
N LEU A 212 28.25 46.26 26.55
CA LEU A 212 27.03 46.99 26.22
C LEU A 212 25.76 46.31 26.72
N SER A 213 25.78 44.99 26.92
CA SER A 213 24.59 44.25 27.36
C SER A 213 24.15 44.63 28.78
N ASP A 214 22.87 44.95 28.92
CA ASP A 214 22.22 45.32 30.18
C ASP A 214 21.39 44.17 30.80
N GLY A 215 21.22 43.06 30.08
CA GLY A 215 20.56 41.85 30.55
C GLY A 215 20.73 40.65 29.63
N LEU A 216 20.49 39.46 30.18
CA LEU A 216 20.43 38.18 29.46
C LEU A 216 19.09 37.51 29.73
N ASN A 217 18.62 36.73 28.76
CA ASN A 217 17.44 35.90 28.92
C ASN A 217 17.85 34.43 29.05
N ALA A 218 17.18 33.71 29.94
CA ALA A 218 17.33 32.29 30.12
C ALA A 218 15.96 31.63 30.21
N ILE A 219 15.86 30.42 29.67
CA ILE A 219 14.64 29.61 29.74
C ILE A 219 14.70 28.70 30.96
N PHE A 220 13.63 28.68 31.75
CA PHE A 220 13.55 27.84 32.95
C PHE A 220 13.80 26.35 32.64
N GLY A 221 14.92 25.81 33.13
CA GLY A 221 15.27 24.39 32.94
C GLY A 221 15.80 24.05 31.54
N GLY A 222 16.00 25.06 30.69
CA GLY A 222 16.51 24.92 29.32
C GLY A 222 17.95 25.43 29.14
N ALA A 223 18.40 25.41 27.89
CA ALA A 223 19.67 25.99 27.45
C ALA A 223 19.42 27.14 26.47
N THR A 224 20.16 28.22 26.65
CA THR A 224 20.12 29.40 25.79
C THR A 224 21.56 29.73 25.38
N ILE A 225 21.77 30.19 24.15
CA ILE A 225 23.10 30.65 23.75
C ILE A 225 23.46 31.86 24.61
N LEU A 226 24.69 31.87 25.15
CA LEU A 226 25.19 33.05 25.84
C LEU A 226 25.54 34.10 24.78
N ARG A 227 24.93 35.28 24.86
CA ARG A 227 25.28 36.43 24.02
C ARG A 227 25.38 37.68 24.85
N PHE A 228 26.50 38.39 24.76
CA PHE A 228 26.62 39.74 25.25
C PHE A 228 27.38 40.59 24.24
N ASP A 229 27.00 41.85 24.12
CA ASP A 229 27.60 42.80 23.22
C ASP A 229 28.78 43.49 23.87
N ILE A 230 29.88 43.49 23.11
CA ILE A 230 31.12 44.18 23.45
C ILE A 230 31.40 45.14 22.30
N ALA A 231 31.70 46.39 22.63
CA ALA A 231 32.33 47.36 21.74
C ALA A 231 33.84 47.37 22.00
N ASP A 232 34.62 47.15 20.96
CA ASP A 232 36.09 47.21 20.94
C ASP A 232 36.52 47.18 19.47
N LEU A 233 36.60 48.34 18.82
CA LEU A 233 36.64 48.40 17.35
C LEU A 233 38.03 48.09 16.77
N ASP A 234 39.11 48.13 17.57
CA ASP A 234 40.46 47.74 17.13
C ASP A 234 40.77 46.25 17.29
N ASP A 235 40.21 45.57 18.30
CA ASP A 235 40.32 44.10 18.46
C ASP A 235 39.10 43.32 17.94
N ASN A 236 38.01 44.00 17.59
CA ASN A 236 36.82 43.46 16.92
C ASN A 236 36.34 44.36 15.74
N PRO A 237 37.17 44.55 14.69
CA PRO A 237 36.84 45.43 13.56
C PRO A 237 35.70 44.91 12.68
N ALA A 238 35.25 43.67 12.89
CA ALA A 238 34.21 43.05 12.09
C ALA A 238 32.80 43.62 12.37
N LEU A 239 32.63 44.41 13.44
CA LEU A 239 31.39 45.14 13.74
C LEU A 239 31.02 46.12 12.60
N GLY A 240 31.99 46.69 11.88
CA GLY A 240 31.77 47.64 10.80
C GLY A 240 31.41 47.06 9.41
N SER A 241 31.43 45.73 9.24
CA SER A 241 31.34 45.12 7.89
C SER A 241 30.11 44.25 7.63
N GLY A 242 29.19 44.14 8.59
CA GLY A 242 27.94 43.39 8.46
C GLY A 242 28.07 41.86 8.40
N LEU A 243 29.28 41.31 8.31
CA LEU A 243 29.56 39.87 8.45
C LEU A 243 30.75 39.67 9.39
N PRO A 244 30.62 38.90 10.49
CA PRO A 244 31.74 38.65 11.38
C PRO A 244 32.83 37.82 10.68
N ASP A 245 33.96 38.43 10.33
CA ASP A 245 35.17 37.67 9.98
C ASP A 245 35.73 36.99 11.24
N LEU A 246 35.25 35.78 11.51
CA LEU A 246 35.65 34.94 12.65
C LEU A 246 37.16 34.66 12.68
N SER A 247 37.90 34.88 11.58
CA SER A 247 39.35 34.70 11.51
C SER A 247 40.16 35.87 12.08
N GLN A 248 39.51 37.03 12.32
CA GLN A 248 40.15 38.25 12.82
C GLN A 248 39.77 38.64 14.26
N GLN A 249 38.78 37.99 14.88
CA GLN A 249 38.24 38.30 16.23
C GLN A 249 39.06 37.75 17.41
N ALA A 250 40.38 37.66 17.27
CA ALA A 250 41.24 36.92 18.20
C ALA A 250 41.79 37.73 19.40
N GLY A 251 41.37 38.99 19.58
CA GLY A 251 41.90 39.89 20.62
C GLY A 251 41.19 39.82 21.98
N LEU A 252 39.88 39.51 21.99
CA LEU A 252 39.05 39.58 23.19
C LEU A 252 38.91 38.24 23.93
N THR A 253 39.33 38.24 25.19
CA THR A 253 39.16 37.13 26.14
C THR A 253 38.15 37.50 27.21
N ILE A 254 37.15 36.66 27.42
CA ILE A 254 36.16 36.81 28.49
C ILE A 254 36.45 35.81 29.60
N THR A 255 36.56 36.30 30.82
CA THR A 255 36.73 35.50 32.04
C THR A 255 35.45 35.48 32.85
N LEU A 256 35.03 34.29 33.29
CA LEU A 256 33.88 34.13 34.19
C LEU A 256 34.29 34.43 35.65
N ASP A 257 33.75 35.49 36.25
CA ASP A 257 34.09 35.90 37.62
C ASP A 257 33.11 35.34 38.67
N ALA A 258 31.82 35.31 38.34
CA ALA A 258 30.77 34.74 39.18
C ALA A 258 29.52 34.45 38.36
N ILE A 259 28.67 33.54 38.86
CA ILE A 259 27.35 33.27 38.31
C ILE A 259 26.43 32.80 39.44
N SER A 260 25.15 33.14 39.37
CA SER A 260 24.16 32.67 40.36
C SER A 260 23.98 31.15 40.28
N SER A 261 23.68 30.50 41.41
CA SER A 261 23.82 29.05 41.57
C SER A 261 22.85 28.19 40.75
N GLN A 262 21.74 28.78 40.30
CA GLN A 262 20.76 28.13 39.43
C GLN A 262 21.17 28.11 37.95
N PHE A 263 22.28 28.78 37.61
CA PHE A 263 22.84 28.79 36.27
C PHE A 263 24.22 28.14 36.22
N SER A 264 24.52 27.56 35.06
CA SER A 264 25.87 27.15 34.68
C SER A 264 26.18 27.60 33.27
N LEU A 265 27.48 27.79 32.99
CA LEU A 265 27.97 27.94 31.64
C LEU A 265 28.58 26.62 31.18
N GLU A 266 28.30 26.25 29.94
CA GLU A 266 28.88 25.06 29.33
C GLU A 266 29.50 25.47 27.99
N GLN A 267 30.70 24.96 27.70
CA GLN A 267 31.43 25.26 26.47
C GLN A 267 31.65 23.97 25.67
N LYS A 268 31.38 24.03 24.37
CA LYS A 268 31.64 22.92 23.45
C LYS A 268 33.15 22.68 23.34
N THR A 269 33.61 21.47 23.67
CA THR A 269 35.02 21.07 23.46
C THR A 269 35.14 19.97 22.42
N ALA A 270 36.09 20.11 21.49
CA ALA A 270 36.30 19.23 20.33
C ALA A 270 36.87 17.83 20.67
N ALA A 271 36.41 17.18 21.74
CA ALA A 271 36.98 15.89 22.14
C ALA A 271 35.96 14.98 22.85
N PHE A 272 35.14 14.32 22.03
CA PHE A 272 34.37 13.10 22.36
C PHE A 272 33.15 13.28 23.29
N GLY A 273 31.97 13.47 22.71
CA GLY A 273 30.66 13.34 23.37
C GLY A 273 29.51 13.23 22.36
N VAL A 274 28.40 12.59 22.75
CA VAL A 274 27.17 12.41 21.96
C VAL A 274 26.13 13.40 22.49
N GLY A 275 25.54 14.28 21.66
CA GLY A 275 24.54 15.27 22.10
C GLY A 275 25.08 16.35 23.05
N ARG A 276 24.20 16.99 23.85
CA ARG A 276 24.53 18.04 24.85
C ARG A 276 25.69 17.66 25.79
N ASP A 277 25.98 16.37 25.96
CA ASP A 277 27.12 15.84 26.73
C ASP A 277 28.51 16.24 26.18
N SER A 278 28.56 16.83 24.98
CA SER A 278 29.78 17.41 24.37
C SER A 278 30.16 18.79 24.91
N TYR A 279 29.27 19.45 25.67
CA TYR A 279 29.56 20.68 26.39
C TYR A 279 30.19 20.35 27.74
N GLN A 280 31.31 21.02 28.07
CA GLN A 280 31.96 20.91 29.36
C GLN A 280 31.62 22.13 30.22
N PRO A 281 31.29 21.94 31.51
CA PRO A 281 30.98 23.05 32.39
C PRO A 281 32.20 23.95 32.57
N LEU A 282 32.02 25.24 32.35
CA LEU A 282 33.01 26.27 32.71
C LEU A 282 32.94 26.54 34.21
N VAL A 283 34.10 26.59 34.86
CA VAL A 283 34.18 27.00 36.26
C VAL A 283 34.62 28.45 36.38
N ILE A 284 34.32 29.07 37.52
CA ILE A 284 34.78 30.43 37.82
C ILE A 284 36.30 30.53 37.65
N GLY A 285 36.73 31.50 36.85
CA GLY A 285 38.11 31.76 36.45
C GLY A 285 38.51 31.14 35.10
N ASP A 286 37.68 30.30 34.50
CA ASP A 286 37.86 29.87 33.12
C ASP A 286 37.59 31.03 32.15
N SER A 287 38.11 30.92 30.93
CA SER A 287 37.96 31.96 29.92
C SER A 287 37.69 31.38 28.54
N PHE A 288 36.94 32.14 27.75
CA PHE A 288 36.60 31.84 26.36
C PHE A 288 36.76 33.10 25.51
N THR A 289 36.75 32.96 24.19
CA THR A 289 36.96 34.10 23.27
C THR A 289 35.65 34.64 22.74
N LEU A 290 35.65 35.89 22.27
CA LEU A 290 34.50 36.48 21.58
C LEU A 290 34.08 35.64 20.36
N ALA A 291 35.04 35.12 19.58
CA ALA A 291 34.76 34.23 18.46
C ALA A 291 34.00 32.95 18.88
N GLN A 292 34.29 32.38 20.06
CA GLN A 292 33.56 31.23 20.60
C GLN A 292 32.14 31.60 21.03
N LEU A 293 31.93 32.83 21.53
CA LEU A 293 30.61 33.34 21.88
C LEU A 293 29.75 33.58 20.62
N ILE A 294 30.32 34.24 19.60
CA ILE A 294 29.62 34.53 18.33
C ILE A 294 29.26 33.26 17.57
N ALA A 295 30.12 32.24 17.61
CA ALA A 295 29.84 30.93 17.04
C ALA A 295 28.87 30.06 17.88
N GLY A 296 28.26 30.61 18.94
CA GLY A 296 27.31 29.90 19.80
C GLY A 296 27.91 28.73 20.59
N ALA A 297 29.23 28.67 20.76
CA ALA A 297 29.91 27.55 21.42
C ALA A 297 29.82 27.56 22.96
N VAL A 298 29.23 28.62 23.54
CA VAL A 298 29.03 28.78 24.98
C VAL A 298 27.53 28.92 25.26
N LEU A 299 27.02 28.03 26.11
CA LEU A 299 25.62 27.99 26.51
C LEU A 299 25.45 28.47 27.95
N LEU A 300 24.39 29.21 28.19
CA LEU A 300 23.83 29.49 29.50
C LEU A 300 22.72 28.47 29.77
N THR A 301 22.85 27.72 30.87
CA THR A 301 21.89 26.66 31.22
C THR A 301 21.26 26.93 32.57
N HIS A 302 19.95 26.75 32.68
CA HIS A 302 19.21 26.87 33.93
C HIS A 302 18.88 25.48 34.50
N ASP A 303 19.05 25.27 35.82
CA ASP A 303 18.91 23.94 36.44
C ASP A 303 17.45 23.54 36.77
N GLY A 304 16.51 24.46 36.61
CA GLY A 304 15.07 24.24 36.85
C GLY A 304 14.69 24.21 38.34
N SER A 305 15.56 24.67 39.24
CA SER A 305 15.32 24.63 40.68
C SER A 305 14.60 25.86 41.25
N ASP A 306 14.78 27.04 40.65
CA ASP A 306 14.22 28.32 41.09
C ASP A 306 14.03 29.26 39.91
N ALA A 307 12.85 29.84 39.72
CA ALA A 307 12.56 30.76 38.60
C ALA A 307 12.98 32.22 38.89
N SER A 308 13.70 32.47 39.97
CA SER A 308 14.16 33.82 40.32
C SER A 308 15.27 34.33 39.38
N THR A 309 15.19 35.62 39.02
CA THR A 309 16.25 36.36 38.31
C THR A 309 17.58 36.22 39.05
N GLY A 310 18.66 35.98 38.31
CA GLY A 310 20.02 35.97 38.85
C GLY A 310 20.94 36.95 38.14
N SER A 311 22.23 36.70 38.21
CA SER A 311 23.26 37.50 37.54
C SER A 311 24.49 36.70 37.19
N ILE A 312 25.22 37.17 36.18
CA ILE A 312 26.56 36.72 35.79
C ILE A 312 27.54 37.89 35.87
N SER A 313 28.71 37.65 36.44
CA SER A 313 29.82 38.60 36.49
C SER A 313 30.91 38.14 35.53
N ILE A 314 31.30 39.01 34.60
CA ILE A 314 32.36 38.73 33.62
C ILE A 314 33.38 39.86 33.58
N THR A 315 34.59 39.52 33.15
CA THR A 315 35.64 40.49 32.78
C THR A 315 36.08 40.23 31.35
N VAL A 316 36.04 41.27 30.52
CA VAL A 316 36.53 41.27 29.15
C VAL A 316 37.92 41.88 29.13
N THR A 317 38.86 41.26 28.43
CA THR A 317 40.25 41.74 28.26
C THR A 317 40.61 41.72 26.78
N ASP A 318 41.09 42.85 26.27
CA ASP A 318 41.55 43.03 24.88
C ASP A 318 43.01 42.59 24.67
N SER A 319 43.55 42.79 23.47
CA SER A 319 44.94 42.47 23.15
C SER A 319 45.94 43.47 23.75
N SER A 320 45.48 44.69 24.05
CA SER A 320 46.24 45.74 24.72
C SER A 320 46.37 45.54 26.25
N ASN A 321 45.59 44.60 26.81
CA ASN A 321 45.33 44.36 28.23
C ASN A 321 44.50 45.46 28.94
N ALA A 322 43.74 46.26 28.19
CA ALA A 322 42.62 47.00 28.74
C ALA A 322 41.51 46.01 29.14
N VAL A 323 40.72 46.40 30.15
CA VAL A 323 39.69 45.54 30.74
C VAL A 323 38.43 46.32 31.02
N ASP A 324 37.31 45.63 30.89
CA ASP A 324 36.01 46.06 31.41
C ASP A 324 35.32 44.89 32.13
N SER A 325 34.52 45.20 33.13
CA SER A 325 33.86 44.21 33.98
C SER A 325 32.42 44.63 34.26
N ALA A 326 31.49 43.70 34.10
CA ALA A 326 30.07 43.94 34.32
C ALA A 326 29.42 42.82 35.14
N ASP A 327 28.46 43.21 35.98
CA ASP A 327 27.48 42.32 36.62
C ASP A 327 26.19 42.41 35.81
N ILE A 328 25.95 41.43 34.94
CA ILE A 328 24.82 41.42 34.01
C ILE A 328 23.67 40.59 34.63
N PRO A 329 22.44 41.14 34.75
CA PRO A 329 21.30 40.38 35.24
C PRO A 329 20.88 39.29 34.25
N ILE A 330 20.38 38.17 34.76
CA ILE A 330 19.80 37.09 33.98
C ILE A 330 18.32 36.95 34.33
N TYR A 331 17.46 37.31 33.39
CA TYR A 331 16.02 37.15 33.48
C TYR A 331 15.64 35.73 33.09
N VAL A 332 14.90 35.06 33.97
CA VAL A 332 14.41 33.70 33.70
C VAL A 332 12.98 33.80 33.23
N TRP A 333 12.74 33.42 31.99
CA TRP A 333 11.39 33.23 31.50
C TRP A 333 10.85 31.89 32.03
N ASN A 334 9.64 31.93 32.61
CA ASN A 334 8.97 30.78 33.22
C ASN A 334 7.51 30.77 32.79
N PRO A 335 6.99 29.64 32.31
CA PRO A 335 5.62 29.54 31.81
C PRO A 335 4.53 29.83 32.86
N ALA A 336 4.83 29.79 34.16
CA ALA A 336 3.87 30.17 35.20
C ALA A 336 3.72 31.67 35.46
N GLY A 337 4.59 32.50 34.88
CA GLY A 337 4.70 33.92 35.17
C GLY A 337 5.08 34.23 36.63
N PRO A 338 5.32 35.52 36.95
CA PRO A 338 5.58 35.97 38.33
C PRO A 338 4.31 36.10 39.19
N GLU A 339 3.12 36.23 38.59
CA GLU A 339 1.87 36.47 39.31
C GLU A 339 0.96 35.24 39.50
N GLY A 340 1.18 34.12 38.80
CA GLY A 340 0.63 32.78 39.13
C GLY A 340 -0.88 32.64 39.42
N ASP A 341 -1.70 33.67 39.24
CA ASP A 341 -3.05 33.76 39.81
C ASP A 341 -4.10 33.06 38.94
N ASP A 342 -3.85 32.89 37.63
CA ASP A 342 -4.79 32.28 36.67
C ASP A 342 -4.28 30.93 36.09
N LEU A 343 -3.05 30.50 36.37
CA LEU A 343 -2.48 29.25 35.85
C LEU A 343 -2.98 28.03 36.65
N ILE A 344 -3.54 27.04 35.96
CA ILE A 344 -3.95 25.76 36.57
C ILE A 344 -3.00 24.68 36.05
N ALA A 345 -1.79 24.63 36.61
CA ALA A 345 -0.70 23.81 36.07
C ALA A 345 -0.02 22.91 37.08
N TRP A 346 0.61 21.87 36.54
CA TRP A 346 1.76 21.21 37.14
C TRP A 346 3.02 21.49 36.30
N ILE A 347 3.97 22.21 36.92
CA ILE A 347 5.35 22.33 36.43
C ILE A 347 6.22 21.32 37.20
N ASP A 348 7.07 20.59 36.49
CA ASP A 348 8.10 19.76 37.13
C ASP A 348 9.01 20.64 38.00
N SER A 349 8.87 20.48 39.32
CA SER A 349 9.62 21.15 40.39
C SER A 349 10.61 20.23 41.11
N GLY A 350 10.87 19.03 40.58
CA GLY A 350 11.70 18.01 41.25
C GLY A 350 11.06 17.43 42.54
N SER A 351 9.78 17.71 42.79
CA SER A 351 9.08 17.29 44.01
C SER A 351 8.64 15.83 43.93
N ALA A 352 8.83 15.07 45.03
CA ALA A 352 8.40 13.66 45.14
C ALA A 352 6.87 13.47 45.17
N LEU A 353 6.13 14.54 45.44
CA LEU A 353 4.69 14.63 45.36
C LEU A 353 4.33 15.90 44.60
N VAL A 354 3.33 15.79 43.75
CA VAL A 354 2.83 16.87 42.91
C VAL A 354 1.34 16.98 43.12
N ASP A 355 0.81 18.21 43.13
CA ASP A 355 -0.62 18.45 43.12
C ASP A 355 -1.07 18.72 41.67
N ILE A 356 -1.94 17.86 41.14
CA ILE A 356 -2.58 18.03 39.84
C ILE A 356 -4.08 18.20 40.09
N PHE A 357 -4.62 19.39 39.80
CA PHE A 357 -6.03 19.76 40.01
C PHE A 357 -6.59 19.47 41.42
N GLY A 358 -5.76 19.61 42.47
CA GLY A 358 -6.16 19.36 43.86
C GLY A 358 -5.94 17.91 44.33
N THR A 359 -5.32 17.06 43.51
CA THR A 359 -4.96 15.67 43.82
C THR A 359 -3.45 15.50 43.93
N SER A 360 -2.98 15.05 45.10
CA SER A 360 -1.57 14.73 45.30
C SER A 360 -1.18 13.38 44.68
N VAL A 361 -0.22 13.39 43.76
CA VAL A 361 0.28 12.21 43.03
C VAL A 361 1.78 12.04 43.24
N SER A 362 2.24 10.79 43.27
CA SER A 362 3.66 10.46 43.39
C SER A 362 4.36 10.57 42.05
N THR A 363 5.56 11.13 42.08
CA THR A 363 6.44 11.20 40.91
C THR A 363 7.56 10.16 40.98
N SER A 364 8.20 9.95 39.84
CA SER A 364 9.46 9.22 39.70
C SER A 364 10.43 10.04 38.87
N VAL A 365 11.71 9.65 38.82
CA VAL A 365 12.72 10.33 38.00
C VAL A 365 13.19 9.37 36.91
N VAL A 366 13.03 9.77 35.66
CA VAL A 366 13.47 9.03 34.46
C VAL A 366 14.35 9.96 33.65
N GLY A 367 15.58 9.52 33.33
CA GLY A 367 16.53 10.35 32.59
C GLY A 367 16.92 11.68 33.28
N GLY A 368 16.72 11.81 34.60
CA GLY A 368 16.96 13.06 35.32
C GLY A 368 15.78 14.04 35.35
N LYS A 369 14.71 13.77 34.58
CA LYS A 369 13.47 14.56 34.55
C LYS A 369 12.41 13.91 35.45
N THR A 370 11.57 14.71 36.11
CA THR A 370 10.48 14.16 36.93
C THR A 370 9.33 13.73 36.02
N VAL A 371 8.70 12.61 36.34
CA VAL A 371 7.57 12.07 35.60
C VAL A 371 6.53 11.51 36.55
N VAL A 372 5.26 11.69 36.22
CA VAL A 372 4.16 10.99 36.84
C VAL A 372 3.89 9.71 36.04
N PRO A 373 4.18 8.51 36.59
CA PRO A 373 3.98 7.26 35.88
C PRO A 373 2.50 6.81 35.94
N PHE A 374 2.00 6.33 34.82
CA PHE A 374 0.70 5.68 34.70
C PHE A 374 0.88 4.23 34.25
N ASP A 375 0.17 3.33 34.93
CA ASP A 375 0.32 1.88 34.78
C ASP A 375 -0.83 1.23 33.98
N GLY A 376 -1.59 2.01 33.21
CA GLY A 376 -2.77 1.51 32.50
C GLY A 376 -3.94 1.16 33.43
N SER A 377 -3.96 1.69 34.66
CA SER A 377 -5.09 1.52 35.60
C SER A 377 -5.65 2.84 36.16
N THR A 378 -5.07 3.97 35.76
CA THR A 378 -5.42 5.30 36.25
C THR A 378 -5.54 6.28 35.09
N HIS A 379 -6.48 7.23 35.20
CA HIS A 379 -6.60 8.40 34.32
C HIS A 379 -6.94 9.61 35.20
N TYR A 380 -6.64 10.82 34.73
CA TYR A 380 -7.06 12.03 35.43
C TYR A 380 -8.46 12.43 34.98
N SER A 381 -9.38 12.52 35.94
CA SER A 381 -10.71 13.06 35.73
C SER A 381 -10.84 14.41 36.45
N ALA A 382 -10.97 15.49 35.69
CA ALA A 382 -11.20 16.85 36.17
C ALA A 382 -12.71 17.20 36.15
N ALA A 383 -13.56 16.22 36.51
CA ALA A 383 -15.03 16.29 36.39
C ALA A 383 -15.73 17.45 37.15
N SER A 384 -15.02 18.23 37.98
CA SER A 384 -15.57 19.33 38.78
C SER A 384 -15.02 20.70 38.42
N GLN A 385 -14.28 20.82 37.31
CA GLN A 385 -13.55 22.04 36.95
C GLN A 385 -14.26 22.78 35.80
N GLU A 386 -14.76 23.99 36.08
CA GLU A 386 -15.60 24.79 35.15
C GLU A 386 -14.78 25.66 34.17
N TRP A 387 -13.45 25.69 34.27
CA TRP A 387 -12.58 26.60 33.51
C TRP A 387 -12.29 26.17 32.06
N MET A 388 -12.71 24.97 31.64
CA MET A 388 -12.68 24.53 30.22
C MET A 388 -13.94 24.90 29.43
N ALA A 389 -14.72 25.88 29.89
CA ALA A 389 -15.88 26.36 29.16
C ALA A 389 -15.49 26.97 27.79
N ASP A 390 -16.46 27.15 26.88
CA ASP A 390 -16.26 27.58 25.48
C ASP A 390 -15.65 29.00 25.31
N ASP A 391 -15.32 29.71 26.39
CA ASP A 391 -14.75 31.07 26.41
C ASP A 391 -13.25 31.11 26.06
N GLY A 392 -12.65 29.94 25.83
CA GLY A 392 -11.32 29.75 25.26
C GLY A 392 -10.22 29.40 26.27
N TRP A 393 -9.28 28.56 25.86
CA TRP A 393 -8.22 28.02 26.71
C TRP A 393 -7.00 27.59 25.90
N HIS A 394 -5.88 27.40 26.58
CA HIS A 394 -4.66 26.86 26.00
C HIS A 394 -4.06 25.79 26.90
N ILE A 395 -3.70 24.64 26.32
CA ILE A 395 -3.11 23.50 27.00
C ILE A 395 -1.75 23.20 26.39
N VAL A 396 -0.77 23.04 27.26
CA VAL A 396 0.56 22.55 26.93
C VAL A 396 0.80 21.28 27.73
N ALA A 397 1.27 20.22 27.08
CA ALA A 397 1.61 18.99 27.77
C ALA A 397 2.87 18.34 27.20
N ALA A 398 3.66 17.71 28.08
CA ALA A 398 4.74 16.82 27.68
C ALA A 398 4.45 15.43 28.25
N PHE A 399 4.40 14.39 27.42
CA PHE A 399 4.14 13.02 27.87
C PHE A 399 4.72 11.96 26.94
N THR A 400 4.88 10.75 27.44
CA THR A 400 5.24 9.55 26.67
C THR A 400 4.13 8.52 26.83
N SER A 401 3.69 7.89 25.74
CA SER A 401 2.76 6.75 25.78
C SER A 401 3.52 5.44 25.59
N ASP A 402 3.24 4.41 26.38
CA ASP A 402 3.92 3.11 26.32
C ASP A 402 3.03 1.99 25.73
N SER A 403 1.76 2.29 25.43
CA SER A 403 0.78 1.32 24.93
C SER A 403 0.31 1.65 23.51
N THR A 404 -0.02 0.61 22.75
CA THR A 404 -0.61 0.73 21.41
C THR A 404 -2.14 0.66 21.42
N GLU A 405 -2.74 0.45 22.58
CA GLU A 405 -4.20 0.45 22.75
C GLU A 405 -4.73 1.89 22.86
N GLN A 406 -6.04 2.07 22.68
CA GLN A 406 -6.70 3.36 22.90
C GLN A 406 -6.52 3.83 24.35
N GLN A 407 -6.18 5.10 24.53
CA GLN A 407 -5.83 5.70 25.83
C GLN A 407 -6.50 7.05 26.05
N GLN A 408 -6.78 7.36 27.32
CA GLN A 408 -7.21 8.69 27.76
C GLN A 408 -6.27 9.27 28.82
N LEU A 409 -5.57 10.36 28.49
CA LEU A 409 -4.65 11.06 29.39
C LEU A 409 -5.40 12.03 30.33
N LEU A 410 -6.28 12.86 29.77
CA LEU A 410 -7.05 13.87 30.49
C LEU A 410 -8.53 13.78 30.10
N ASP A 411 -9.43 13.81 31.08
CA ASP A 411 -10.87 13.82 30.87
C ASP A 411 -11.55 14.92 31.71
N THR A 412 -12.39 15.73 31.07
CA THR A 412 -13.14 16.84 31.69
C THR A 412 -14.59 16.87 31.18
N PRO A 413 -15.52 17.54 31.88
CA PRO A 413 -16.91 17.67 31.42
C PRO A 413 -17.07 18.36 30.06
N TYR A 414 -16.05 19.06 29.59
CA TYR A 414 -16.04 19.87 28.37
C TYR A 414 -15.09 19.32 27.30
N GLY A 415 -14.44 18.17 27.52
CA GLY A 415 -13.43 17.65 26.61
C GLY A 415 -12.27 16.92 27.28
N GLY A 416 -11.32 16.41 26.50
CA GLY A 416 -10.18 15.64 27.01
C GLY A 416 -9.04 15.43 25.99
N ILE A 417 -7.93 14.87 26.46
CA ILE A 417 -6.77 14.46 25.65
C ILE A 417 -6.71 12.94 25.64
N GLY A 418 -6.76 12.34 24.46
CA GLY A 418 -6.72 10.89 24.24
C GLY A 418 -5.80 10.49 23.09
N ILE A 419 -5.53 9.20 22.96
CA ILE A 419 -4.72 8.63 21.87
C ILE A 419 -5.51 7.48 21.28
N PHE A 420 -5.70 7.48 19.97
CA PHE A 420 -6.33 6.38 19.26
C PHE A 420 -5.46 5.12 19.33
N ALA A 421 -6.08 3.93 19.29
CA ALA A 421 -5.33 2.69 19.21
C ALA A 421 -4.50 2.63 17.92
N ALA A 422 -3.34 1.98 17.93
CA ALA A 422 -2.50 1.82 16.74
C ALA A 422 -3.18 0.98 15.64
N ASP A 423 -4.24 0.25 15.98
CA ASP A 423 -5.08 -0.50 15.04
C ASP A 423 -6.44 0.19 14.75
N ASP A 424 -6.67 1.42 15.23
CA ASP A 424 -7.82 2.21 14.80
C ASP A 424 -7.74 2.44 13.29
N LEU A 425 -8.82 2.10 12.58
CA LEU A 425 -8.82 2.11 11.11
C LEU A 425 -8.86 3.52 10.51
N ARG A 426 -9.19 4.55 11.31
CA ARG A 426 -9.38 5.94 10.85
C ARG A 426 -8.16 6.79 11.20
N PHE A 427 -7.74 6.72 12.47
CA PHE A 427 -6.68 7.57 13.01
C PHE A 427 -5.72 6.76 13.91
N PRO A 428 -5.06 5.71 13.38
CA PRO A 428 -4.26 4.79 14.19
C PRO A 428 -3.13 5.49 14.94
N GLY A 429 -3.16 5.46 16.28
CA GLY A 429 -2.14 6.06 17.13
C GLY A 429 -2.13 7.59 17.19
N HIS A 430 -3.03 8.28 16.48
CA HIS A 430 -3.06 9.74 16.49
C HIS A 430 -3.49 10.29 17.86
N LEU A 431 -2.98 11.46 18.22
CA LEU A 431 -3.46 12.25 19.35
C LEU A 431 -4.83 12.84 19.03
N GLU A 432 -5.75 12.73 19.99
CA GLU A 432 -7.10 13.28 19.97
C GLU A 432 -7.26 14.35 21.07
N LEU A 433 -7.85 15.49 20.71
CA LEU A 433 -8.31 16.51 21.65
C LEU A 433 -9.83 16.69 21.48
N THR A 434 -10.59 16.05 22.35
CA THR A 434 -12.06 16.10 22.34
C THR A 434 -12.52 17.38 23.05
N GLY A 435 -13.50 18.09 22.51
CA GLY A 435 -14.25 19.18 23.15
C GLY A 435 -15.74 18.82 23.31
N THR A 436 -16.56 19.76 23.78
CA THR A 436 -18.02 19.60 23.96
C THR A 436 -18.76 19.20 22.69
N ASP A 437 -18.42 19.84 21.57
CA ASP A 437 -19.13 19.69 20.30
C ASP A 437 -18.24 19.14 19.17
N ARG A 438 -16.92 19.03 19.36
CA ARG A 438 -15.94 18.76 18.27
C ARG A 438 -14.67 18.07 18.78
N THR A 439 -13.98 17.33 17.90
CA THR A 439 -12.69 16.67 18.19
C THR A 439 -11.60 17.21 17.26
N LEU A 440 -10.39 17.44 17.78
CA LEU A 440 -9.18 17.64 16.97
C LEU A 440 -8.39 16.34 16.91
N VAL A 441 -7.77 16.06 15.77
CA VAL A 441 -6.89 14.90 15.61
C VAL A 441 -5.57 15.37 15.01
N SER A 442 -4.48 14.86 15.54
CA SER A 442 -3.13 15.24 15.08
C SER A 442 -2.89 14.75 13.66
N GLU A 443 -1.92 15.32 12.95
CA GLU A 443 -1.54 14.83 11.62
C GLU A 443 -0.66 13.59 11.66
N SER A 444 0.06 13.37 12.76
CA SER A 444 1.06 12.30 12.88
C SER A 444 0.56 11.18 13.80
N PRO A 445 0.55 9.92 13.31
CA PRO A 445 0.00 8.75 14.01
C PRO A 445 0.84 8.20 15.17
N THR A 446 2.08 8.66 15.37
CA THR A 446 3.02 7.94 16.25
C THR A 446 3.42 8.79 17.45
N VAL A 447 2.78 8.51 18.58
CA VAL A 447 3.10 9.08 19.91
C VAL A 447 3.56 8.01 20.91
N VAL A 448 3.65 6.74 20.48
CA VAL A 448 4.01 5.61 21.35
C VAL A 448 5.53 5.41 21.38
N GLY A 449 6.11 5.46 22.58
CA GLY A 449 7.54 5.33 22.85
C GLY A 449 8.33 6.63 22.74
N ASP A 450 7.77 7.64 22.08
CA ASP A 450 8.41 8.94 21.87
C ASP A 450 7.87 10.00 22.85
N LEU A 451 8.70 11.00 23.13
CA LEU A 451 8.28 12.18 23.89
C LEU A 451 7.46 13.09 22.99
N VAL A 452 6.21 13.28 23.41
CA VAL A 452 5.21 14.14 22.75
C VAL A 452 5.17 15.48 23.45
N LEU A 453 5.33 16.54 22.68
CA LEU A 453 5.04 17.91 23.09
C LEU A 453 3.72 18.31 22.46
N LEU A 454 2.72 18.53 23.28
CA LEU A 454 1.42 19.03 22.88
C LEU A 454 1.35 20.52 23.19
N ASN A 455 0.85 21.29 22.22
CA ASN A 455 0.50 22.69 22.39
C ASN A 455 -0.83 22.94 21.66
N ALA A 456 -1.88 23.25 22.40
CA ALA A 456 -3.25 23.31 21.89
C ALA A 456 -3.99 24.53 22.42
N SER A 457 -4.78 25.19 21.57
CA SER A 457 -5.66 26.27 21.96
C SER A 457 -7.07 26.11 21.38
N LEU A 458 -8.04 26.66 22.10
CA LEU A 458 -9.42 26.84 21.65
C LEU A 458 -9.81 28.29 21.91
N ASN A 459 -10.26 29.03 20.91
CA ASN A 459 -10.72 30.42 21.01
C ASN A 459 -12.00 30.65 20.20
N GLY A 460 -13.19 30.67 20.82
CA GLY A 460 -14.44 31.08 20.14
C GLY A 460 -14.80 30.30 18.85
N GLY A 461 -14.22 29.12 18.63
CA GLY A 461 -14.35 28.31 17.41
C GLY A 461 -13.06 28.14 16.60
N GLU A 462 -12.08 29.04 16.76
CA GLU A 462 -10.71 28.89 16.25
C GLU A 462 -9.93 27.92 17.13
N LYS A 463 -9.11 27.07 16.52
CA LYS A 463 -8.36 26.04 17.23
C LYS A 463 -6.95 26.00 16.69
N LEU A 464 -5.95 26.18 17.56
CA LEU A 464 -4.56 25.87 17.22
C LEU A 464 -4.22 24.52 17.86
N PHE A 465 -3.55 23.66 17.12
CA PHE A 465 -3.15 22.35 17.62
C PHE A 465 -1.82 22.02 16.99
N SER A 466 -0.78 21.91 17.80
CA SER A 466 0.53 21.47 17.35
C SER A 466 1.04 20.34 18.22
N VAL A 467 1.72 19.40 17.55
CA VAL A 467 2.34 18.23 18.17
C VAL A 467 3.80 18.21 17.73
N ASN A 468 4.71 18.24 18.70
CA ASN A 468 6.16 18.30 18.49
C ASN A 468 6.59 19.47 17.58
N GLY A 469 5.95 20.64 17.71
CA GLY A 469 6.23 21.81 16.87
C GLY A 469 5.56 21.78 15.48
N SER A 470 5.06 20.62 15.04
CA SER A 470 4.25 20.56 13.83
C SER A 470 2.82 20.99 14.11
N SER A 471 2.39 22.11 13.56
CA SER A 471 0.97 22.46 13.57
C SER A 471 0.15 21.45 12.76
N THR A 472 -1.11 21.37 13.15
CA THR A 472 -2.13 20.47 12.65
C THR A 472 -3.41 21.30 12.57
N ALA A 473 -3.53 22.14 11.55
CA ALA A 473 -4.74 22.90 11.22
C ALA A 473 -5.92 22.02 10.76
N GLY A 474 -6.56 21.31 11.70
CA GLY A 474 -7.63 20.39 11.35
C GLY A 474 -8.66 20.17 12.42
N VAL A 475 -9.65 21.06 12.48
CA VAL A 475 -10.90 20.79 13.18
C VAL A 475 -11.68 19.72 12.42
N PHE A 476 -11.83 18.55 13.03
CA PHE A 476 -12.88 17.62 12.60
C PHE A 476 -14.18 18.04 13.28
N GLU A 477 -15.13 18.51 12.48
CA GLU A 477 -16.53 18.55 12.91
C GLU A 477 -17.13 17.16 12.68
N LEU A 478 -17.04 16.31 13.69
CA LEU A 478 -17.83 15.09 13.73
C LEU A 478 -19.25 15.48 14.19
N ASP A 479 -20.06 15.94 13.25
CA ASP A 479 -21.45 16.29 13.51
C ASP A 479 -22.22 15.01 13.89
N GLY A 480 -22.54 14.84 15.18
CA GLY A 480 -23.32 13.70 15.68
C GLY A 480 -22.53 12.41 15.96
N VAL A 481 -21.54 12.46 16.86
CA VAL A 481 -20.87 11.27 17.45
C VAL A 481 -21.82 10.48 18.37
N SER A 482 -22.98 10.05 17.85
CA SER A 482 -23.80 9.00 18.45
C SER A 482 -23.67 7.66 17.72
N ASP A 483 -23.08 7.63 16.51
CA ASP A 483 -23.05 6.45 15.64
C ASP A 483 -21.64 6.06 15.14
N LEU A 484 -20.55 6.54 15.77
CA LEU A 484 -19.22 5.97 15.49
C LEU A 484 -19.12 4.56 16.09
N PRO A 485 -18.87 3.50 15.30
CA PRO A 485 -18.72 2.16 15.84
C PRO A 485 -17.38 2.07 16.59
N GLY A 486 -17.42 2.30 17.90
CA GLY A 486 -16.27 2.16 18.81
C GLY A 486 -15.95 3.38 19.68
N VAL A 487 -16.59 4.53 19.46
CA VAL A 487 -16.26 5.76 20.20
C VAL A 487 -17.45 6.10 21.13
N ASP A 488 -17.42 5.52 22.33
CA ASP A 488 -18.42 5.72 23.40
C ASP A 488 -18.14 7.07 24.10
N ILE A 489 -18.61 8.18 23.51
CA ILE A 489 -18.49 9.51 24.12
C ILE A 489 -19.82 9.86 24.76
N LEU A 490 -19.75 10.23 26.05
CA LEU A 490 -20.81 10.83 26.88
C LEU A 490 -21.83 9.85 27.49
N GLY A 491 -21.45 9.16 28.56
CA GLY A 491 -22.45 8.64 29.49
C GLY A 491 -22.02 7.65 30.56
N SER A 492 -21.39 8.12 31.65
CA SER A 492 -21.39 7.46 32.97
C SER A 492 -20.83 6.03 33.10
N ASN A 493 -20.27 5.44 32.04
CA ASN A 493 -19.47 4.21 32.11
C ASN A 493 -18.16 4.48 31.39
N LEU A 494 -17.13 4.88 32.15
CA LEU A 494 -15.75 4.88 31.68
C LEU A 494 -15.43 3.47 31.16
N GLY A 495 -15.23 3.32 29.85
CA GLY A 495 -14.53 2.15 29.30
C GLY A 495 -13.11 2.09 29.85
N ASP A 496 -12.53 0.90 29.93
CA ASP A 496 -11.26 0.58 30.60
C ASP A 496 -9.98 1.15 29.91
N HIS A 497 -10.06 2.30 29.22
CA HIS A 497 -9.00 2.88 28.38
C HIS A 497 -8.07 3.83 29.15
N TYR A 498 -7.40 3.31 30.18
CA TYR A 498 -6.48 4.07 31.02
C TYR A 498 -5.18 4.39 30.28
N PHE A 499 -4.63 5.59 30.49
CA PHE A 499 -3.31 5.96 29.99
C PHE A 499 -2.22 5.05 30.59
N GLU A 500 -1.27 4.64 29.77
CA GLU A 500 -0.08 3.89 30.16
C GLU A 500 1.14 4.61 29.60
N GLY A 501 2.02 5.07 30.49
CA GLY A 501 3.15 5.92 30.10
C GLY A 501 3.56 6.91 31.18
N GLY A 502 4.15 8.03 30.76
CA GLY A 502 4.68 9.05 31.66
C GLY A 502 4.17 10.45 31.31
N LEU A 503 3.53 11.14 32.26
CA LEU A 503 3.25 12.58 32.13
C LEU A 503 4.41 13.37 32.72
N HIS A 504 5.04 14.18 31.89
CA HIS A 504 6.22 14.98 32.21
C HIS A 504 5.88 16.43 32.58
N GLU A 505 4.88 17.00 31.93
CA GLU A 505 4.38 18.35 32.22
C GLU A 505 2.94 18.51 31.74
N LEU A 506 2.12 19.31 32.45
CA LEU A 506 0.79 19.73 32.02
C LEU A 506 0.53 21.15 32.51
N LEU A 507 0.50 22.09 31.58
CA LEU A 507 0.16 23.49 31.82
C LEU A 507 -1.19 23.77 31.19
N VAL A 508 -2.06 24.42 31.96
CA VAL A 508 -3.34 24.85 31.44
C VAL A 508 -3.56 26.31 31.75
N PHE A 509 -3.76 27.06 30.68
CA PHE A 509 -4.07 28.47 30.68
C PHE A 509 -5.57 28.61 30.40
N PRO A 510 -6.32 29.32 31.26
CA PRO A 510 -7.74 29.58 31.05
C PRO A 510 -7.99 30.66 29.97
N GLU A 511 -6.98 30.92 29.12
CA GLU A 511 -6.98 31.90 28.04
C GLU A 511 -6.12 31.36 26.89
N VAL A 512 -6.34 31.84 25.67
CA VAL A 512 -5.51 31.49 24.51
C VAL A 512 -4.25 32.33 24.49
N LEU A 513 -3.09 31.69 24.43
CA LEU A 513 -1.81 32.36 24.23
C LEU A 513 -1.67 32.82 22.78
N THR A 514 -1.18 34.04 22.58
CA THR A 514 -0.99 34.64 21.25
C THR A 514 0.37 35.30 21.14
N GLY A 515 0.83 35.54 19.90
CA GLY A 515 2.04 36.30 19.64
C GLY A 515 3.28 35.77 20.35
N TYR A 516 3.95 36.65 21.09
CA TYR A 516 5.21 36.36 21.77
C TYR A 516 5.08 35.38 22.94
N ASP A 517 3.96 35.39 23.66
CA ASP A 517 3.73 34.44 24.76
C ASP A 517 3.71 33.00 24.27
N PHE A 518 3.12 32.75 23.09
CA PHE A 518 3.13 31.44 22.48
C PHE A 518 4.55 31.01 22.09
N ALA A 519 5.29 31.87 21.41
CA ALA A 519 6.66 31.60 20.96
C ALA A 519 7.57 31.23 22.14
N ASP A 520 7.44 31.94 23.26
CA ASP A 520 8.19 31.66 24.47
C ASP A 520 7.82 30.31 25.11
N GLN A 521 6.53 29.94 25.14
CA GLN A 521 6.11 28.61 25.58
C GLN A 521 6.69 27.51 24.71
N GLN A 522 6.67 27.70 23.39
CA GLN A 522 7.21 26.74 22.44
C GLN A 522 8.72 26.57 22.62
N ALA A 523 9.46 27.68 22.69
CA ALA A 523 10.90 27.68 22.98
C ALA A 523 11.22 26.99 24.31
N TYR A 524 10.40 27.22 25.35
CA TYR A 524 10.52 26.53 26.62
C TYR A 524 10.35 25.01 26.51
N LEU A 525 9.31 24.55 25.81
CA LEU A 525 9.07 23.12 25.64
C LEU A 525 10.20 22.45 24.89
N MET A 526 10.63 23.04 23.78
CA MET A 526 11.71 22.48 22.95
C MET A 526 13.03 22.46 23.73
N ALA A 527 13.38 23.55 24.41
CA ALA A 527 14.61 23.63 25.18
C ALA A 527 14.64 22.68 26.38
N ARG A 528 13.52 22.56 27.10
CA ARG A 528 13.43 21.72 28.29
C ARG A 528 13.27 20.24 27.97
N TRP A 529 12.51 19.90 26.92
CA TRP A 529 12.07 18.53 26.67
C TRP A 529 12.74 17.88 25.46
N LYS A 530 13.09 18.63 24.42
CA LYS A 530 13.82 18.14 23.22
C LYS A 530 15.32 18.49 23.22
N ASP A 531 15.80 19.12 24.30
CA ASP A 531 17.18 19.58 24.47
C ASP A 531 17.65 20.55 23.37
N SER A 532 16.70 21.24 22.72
CA SER A 532 16.97 22.31 21.75
C SER A 532 17.64 23.52 22.42
N ILE A 533 18.37 24.31 21.63
CA ILE A 533 19.08 25.49 22.14
C ILE A 533 18.33 26.74 21.70
N VAL A 534 17.99 27.61 22.66
CA VAL A 534 17.29 28.87 22.36
C VAL A 534 18.29 29.96 21.99
N VAL A 535 18.01 30.64 20.87
CA VAL A 535 18.72 31.83 20.41
C VAL A 535 17.75 32.99 20.49
N ASP A 536 17.98 33.95 21.38
CA ASP A 536 17.04 35.06 21.59
C ASP A 536 17.67 36.38 21.16
N ALA A 537 17.12 37.00 20.12
CA ALA A 537 17.59 38.26 19.57
C ALA A 537 17.46 39.43 20.55
N LEU A 538 16.56 39.36 21.54
CA LEU A 538 16.41 40.41 22.57
C LEU A 538 17.59 40.48 23.53
N GLN A 539 18.52 39.51 23.51
CA GLN A 539 19.77 39.61 24.27
C GLN A 539 20.77 40.62 23.67
N SER A 540 20.48 41.14 22.46
CA SER A 540 21.34 42.08 21.76
C SER A 540 20.52 43.28 21.27
N PRO A 541 20.97 44.52 21.53
CA PRO A 541 20.45 45.68 20.83
C PRO A 541 20.80 45.68 19.33
N ARG A 542 21.77 44.85 18.87
CA ARG A 542 22.23 44.77 17.47
C ARG A 542 21.41 43.76 16.66
N PRO A 543 21.44 43.84 15.31
CA PRO A 543 21.03 42.73 14.46
C PRO A 543 21.73 41.43 14.88
N LEU A 544 20.95 40.38 15.09
CA LEU A 544 21.48 39.10 15.55
C LEU A 544 22.18 38.39 14.38
N PHE A 545 23.43 37.99 14.56
CA PHE A 545 24.09 37.03 13.68
C PHE A 545 24.29 35.70 14.43
N PHE A 546 23.75 34.62 13.87
CA PHE A 546 23.91 33.26 14.38
C PHE A 546 24.30 32.28 13.27
N MET A 547 25.21 31.37 13.57
CA MET A 547 25.60 30.28 12.69
C MET A 547 25.73 29.00 13.52
N ALA A 548 24.91 28.00 13.22
CA ALA A 548 24.94 26.71 13.88
C ALA A 548 26.30 26.02 13.63
N PRO A 549 26.80 25.20 14.57
CA PRO A 549 28.10 24.55 14.40
C PRO A 549 28.22 23.63 13.17
N SER A 550 27.11 23.06 12.70
CA SER A 550 27.04 22.21 11.50
C SER A 550 26.58 22.97 10.25
N ALA A 551 26.39 24.29 10.34
CA ALA A 551 25.95 25.10 9.22
C ALA A 551 26.93 25.05 8.05
N LEU A 552 26.40 25.20 6.82
CA LEU A 552 27.17 25.26 5.57
C LEU A 552 28.03 24.01 5.26
N LEU A 553 27.89 22.93 6.03
CA LEU A 553 28.55 21.65 5.74
C LEU A 553 27.81 20.92 4.62
N THR A 554 28.54 20.13 3.83
CA THR A 554 27.92 19.14 2.94
C THR A 554 27.53 17.86 3.69
N ASP A 555 26.62 17.04 3.16
CA ASP A 555 26.22 15.75 3.76
C ASP A 555 27.42 14.86 4.13
N SER A 556 28.46 14.87 3.29
CA SER A 556 29.70 14.10 3.51
C SER A 556 30.54 14.72 4.62
N GLU A 557 30.69 16.04 4.67
CA GLU A 557 31.40 16.72 5.77
C GLU A 557 30.66 16.55 7.11
N TYR A 558 29.33 16.59 7.11
CA TYR A 558 28.53 16.30 8.29
C TYR A 558 28.72 14.85 8.75
N THR A 559 28.49 13.87 7.86
CA THR A 559 28.52 12.45 8.24
C THR A 559 29.92 11.91 8.53
N ASP A 560 30.92 12.31 7.74
CA ASP A 560 32.28 11.74 7.79
C ASP A 560 33.20 12.48 8.76
N ASP A 561 32.99 13.78 8.99
CA ASP A 561 33.86 14.62 9.83
C ASP A 561 33.13 15.17 11.07
N PHE A 562 31.93 15.75 10.93
CA PHE A 562 31.22 16.38 12.05
C PHE A 562 30.67 15.37 13.05
N VAL A 563 29.86 14.40 12.61
CA VAL A 563 29.19 13.42 13.48
C VAL A 563 30.20 12.58 14.29
N PRO A 564 31.32 12.09 13.73
CA PRO A 564 32.32 11.36 14.51
C PRO A 564 33.02 12.17 15.60
N ASP A 565 33.22 13.48 15.37
CA ASP A 565 33.95 14.36 16.29
C ASP A 565 33.04 15.07 17.31
N TYR A 566 31.80 15.39 16.92
CA TYR A 566 30.87 16.24 17.67
C TYR A 566 29.50 15.60 17.96
N GLY A 567 29.18 14.46 17.36
CA GLY A 567 27.85 13.85 17.42
C GLY A 567 26.87 14.45 16.42
N GLU A 568 25.61 14.01 16.47
CA GLU A 568 24.52 14.57 15.68
C GLU A 568 24.29 16.06 16.04
N ALA A 569 23.82 16.83 15.06
CA ALA A 569 23.43 18.22 15.24
C ALA A 569 22.30 18.34 16.29
N VAL A 570 22.25 19.48 16.96
CA VAL A 570 21.22 19.82 17.96
C VAL A 570 20.35 20.90 17.35
N SER A 571 19.04 20.81 17.53
CA SER A 571 18.11 21.80 17.00
C SER A 571 18.16 23.12 17.73
N HIS A 572 17.86 24.20 16.99
CA HIS A 572 17.83 25.56 17.54
C HIS A 572 16.44 26.16 17.41
N VAL A 573 15.99 26.86 18.47
CA VAL A 573 14.80 27.72 18.42
C VAL A 573 15.27 29.16 18.42
N VAL A 574 15.12 29.83 17.28
CA VAL A 574 15.59 31.19 17.08
C VAL A 574 14.43 32.16 17.22
N LEU A 575 14.47 32.99 18.26
CA LEU A 575 13.51 34.03 18.55
C LEU A 575 14.05 35.36 18.01
N GLY A 576 13.69 35.68 16.77
CA GLY A 576 14.12 36.90 16.06
C GLY A 576 13.27 38.13 16.37
N TRP A 577 11.98 37.93 16.69
CA TRP A 577 11.04 39.01 17.02
C TRP A 577 11.01 40.11 15.93
N ASN A 578 10.87 41.39 16.30
CA ASN A 578 10.93 42.51 15.37
C ASN A 578 12.35 43.00 15.04
N ARG A 579 13.38 42.19 15.30
CA ARG A 579 14.77 42.55 15.01
C ARG A 579 15.23 41.94 13.70
N ASN A 580 16.21 42.61 13.08
CA ASN A 580 16.91 42.05 11.94
C ASN A 580 17.75 40.87 12.42
N VAL A 581 17.55 39.68 11.85
CA VAL A 581 18.36 38.51 12.17
C VAL A 581 18.99 37.91 10.91
N THR A 582 20.24 37.50 11.02
CA THR A 582 20.96 36.74 10.00
C THR A 582 21.34 35.39 10.59
N VAL A 583 20.75 34.33 10.07
CA VAL A 583 20.85 33.01 10.66
C VAL A 583 21.24 31.96 9.63
N TYR A 584 22.21 31.13 9.99
CA TYR A 584 22.61 29.93 9.27
C TYR A 584 22.37 28.72 10.16
N GLY A 585 21.32 27.96 9.88
CA GLY A 585 20.93 26.72 10.55
C GLY A 585 21.82 25.54 10.21
N GLY A 586 21.56 24.41 10.85
CA GLY A 586 22.46 23.27 10.93
C GLY A 586 22.05 22.08 10.06
N PHE A 587 22.08 20.90 10.68
CA PHE A 587 21.67 19.62 10.09
C PHE A 587 20.53 18.98 10.91
N ALA A 588 19.96 19.76 11.84
CA ALA A 588 18.86 19.37 12.70
C ALA A 588 17.60 20.12 12.26
N ASP A 589 16.46 19.80 12.86
CA ASP A 589 15.21 20.50 12.55
C ASP A 589 15.15 21.84 13.32
N GLU A 590 15.35 22.94 12.60
CA GLU A 590 15.46 24.29 13.16
C GLU A 590 14.10 24.98 13.19
N GLU A 591 13.85 25.84 14.18
CA GLU A 591 12.60 26.61 14.30
C GLU A 591 12.90 28.11 14.43
N PHE A 592 12.47 28.90 13.46
CA PHE A 592 12.71 30.34 13.37
C PHE A 592 11.42 31.12 13.63
N TRP A 593 11.37 31.88 14.72
CA TRP A 593 10.27 32.77 15.07
C TRP A 593 10.64 34.21 14.72
N VAL A 594 10.10 34.72 13.62
CA VAL A 594 10.40 36.06 13.11
C VAL A 594 9.15 36.96 13.07
N GLY A 595 9.40 38.25 13.24
CA GLY A 595 8.41 39.33 13.21
C GLY A 595 8.73 40.36 12.11
N GLY A 596 8.62 41.64 12.43
CA GLY A 596 8.60 42.71 11.43
C GLY A 596 9.93 43.17 10.83
N GLY A 597 11.09 42.68 11.30
CA GLY A 597 12.41 43.14 10.86
C GLY A 597 12.96 42.40 9.64
N ASP A 598 13.83 43.03 8.85
CA ASP A 598 14.48 42.43 7.67
C ASP A 598 15.45 41.30 8.08
N SER A 599 15.05 40.04 7.83
CA SER A 599 15.87 38.88 8.21
C SER A 599 16.35 38.07 7.02
N TRP A 600 17.53 37.48 7.18
CA TRP A 600 18.10 36.49 6.28
C TRP A 600 18.23 35.16 7.02
N LEU A 601 17.54 34.14 6.54
CA LEU A 601 17.40 32.85 7.21
C LEU A 601 17.86 31.73 6.27
N SER A 602 18.56 30.77 6.84
CA SER A 602 18.91 29.50 6.21
C SER A 602 18.67 28.43 7.26
N GLY A 603 17.88 27.41 6.92
CA GLY A 603 17.60 26.26 7.79
C GLY A 603 18.75 25.25 7.81
N GLY A 604 19.43 25.10 6.68
CA GLY A 604 20.46 24.10 6.46
C GLY A 604 19.84 22.84 5.86
N ALA A 605 20.09 21.70 6.49
CA ALA A 605 19.43 20.44 6.17
C ALA A 605 18.57 20.02 7.37
N GLY A 606 17.43 19.39 7.13
CA GLY A 606 16.49 19.03 8.19
C GLY A 606 15.07 19.42 7.80
N ALA A 607 14.10 19.19 8.68
CA ALA A 607 12.75 19.72 8.48
C ALA A 607 12.61 21.05 9.22
N ASP A 608 12.95 22.15 8.53
CA ASP A 608 13.08 23.47 9.15
C ASP A 608 11.76 24.26 9.11
N ARG A 609 11.42 24.96 10.19
CA ARG A 609 10.17 25.71 10.32
C ARG A 609 10.43 27.21 10.44
N PHE A 610 9.84 27.98 9.53
CA PHE A 610 9.88 29.44 9.52
C PHE A 610 8.52 29.99 9.96
N VAL A 611 8.42 30.38 11.24
CA VAL A 611 7.20 30.87 11.89
C VAL A 611 7.12 32.39 11.86
N TYR A 612 6.00 32.89 11.35
CA TYR A 612 5.74 34.33 11.21
C TYR A 612 4.66 34.76 12.19
N ILE A 613 5.05 35.66 13.10
CA ILE A 613 4.18 36.14 14.16
C ILE A 613 3.44 37.41 13.74
N VAL A 614 4.10 38.28 12.97
CA VAL A 614 3.62 39.62 12.62
C VAL A 614 4.03 39.96 11.19
N GLY A 615 3.17 40.67 10.45
CA GLY A 615 3.52 41.23 9.15
C GLY A 615 4.56 42.36 9.27
N GLY A 616 5.25 42.67 8.18
CA GLY A 616 6.35 43.64 8.20
C GLY A 616 7.18 43.62 6.93
N GLN A 617 8.49 43.84 7.09
CA GLN A 617 9.42 43.91 5.96
C GLN A 617 9.75 42.52 5.37
N GLU A 618 10.70 42.50 4.44
CA GLU A 618 11.00 41.33 3.62
C GLU A 618 11.84 40.31 4.41
N GLN A 619 11.36 39.07 4.49
CA GLN A 619 12.15 37.94 5.00
C GLN A 619 12.79 37.20 3.83
N VAL A 620 14.08 36.91 3.91
CA VAL A 620 14.80 36.13 2.90
C VAL A 620 15.11 34.74 3.46
N ILE A 621 14.64 33.70 2.78
CA ILE A 621 14.97 32.30 3.07
C ILE A 621 15.85 31.76 1.95
N ALA A 622 17.03 31.26 2.32
CA ALA A 622 18.08 30.89 1.37
C ALA A 622 17.96 29.47 0.81
N ASP A 623 17.30 28.56 1.52
CA ASP A 623 17.39 27.11 1.30
C ASP A 623 16.07 26.37 1.60
N PHE A 624 14.91 26.96 1.23
CA PHE A 624 13.63 26.30 1.41
C PHE A 624 13.45 25.07 0.50
N VAL A 625 13.37 23.86 1.07
CA VAL A 625 13.23 22.57 0.39
C VAL A 625 12.07 21.74 0.96
N GLU A 626 10.96 21.63 0.20
CA GLU A 626 9.75 20.94 0.67
C GLU A 626 9.93 19.43 0.89
N ASP A 627 10.86 18.83 0.15
CA ASP A 627 11.19 17.39 0.23
C ASP A 627 11.96 17.04 1.51
N GLU A 628 12.67 18.00 2.11
CA GLU A 628 13.37 17.83 3.39
C GLU A 628 12.40 17.99 4.58
N GLY A 629 11.25 18.62 4.34
CA GLY A 629 10.19 18.82 5.33
C GLY A 629 10.03 20.27 5.77
N ASP A 630 10.64 21.22 5.06
CA ASP A 630 10.58 22.64 5.41
C ASP A 630 9.16 23.20 5.37
N VAL A 631 8.87 24.10 6.31
CA VAL A 631 7.54 24.67 6.51
C VAL A 631 7.60 26.20 6.62
N LEU A 632 6.83 26.89 5.76
CA LEU A 632 6.43 28.27 5.99
C LEU A 632 5.18 28.27 6.87
N ASP A 633 5.27 28.83 8.07
CA ASP A 633 4.20 28.81 9.06
C ASP A 633 3.62 30.20 9.31
N PHE A 634 2.45 30.45 8.75
CA PHE A 634 1.65 31.67 8.84
C PHE A 634 0.42 31.51 9.73
N GLN A 635 0.30 30.42 10.50
CA GLN A 635 -0.90 30.15 11.30
C GLN A 635 -1.19 31.29 12.29
N TYR A 636 -0.15 31.93 12.84
CA TYR A 636 -0.27 33.02 13.81
C TYR A 636 -0.58 34.33 13.13
N LEU A 637 0.04 34.58 11.98
CA LEU A 637 -0.25 35.73 11.14
C LEU A 637 -1.71 35.76 10.67
N PHE A 638 -2.32 34.58 10.46
CA PHE A 638 -3.72 34.42 10.07
C PHE A 638 -4.68 34.12 11.23
N SER A 639 -4.22 34.20 12.48
CA SER A 639 -5.09 34.05 13.65
C SER A 639 -6.19 35.13 13.66
N GLY A 640 -7.43 34.75 13.95
CA GLY A 640 -8.58 35.67 13.90
C GLY A 640 -9.22 35.84 12.51
N LEU A 641 -8.61 35.32 11.43
CA LEU A 641 -9.15 35.46 10.08
C LEU A 641 -10.20 34.38 9.78
N VAL A 642 -11.39 34.83 9.38
CA VAL A 642 -12.53 33.97 9.04
C VAL A 642 -12.72 33.94 7.52
N SER A 643 -11.86 33.22 6.80
CA SER A 643 -12.04 32.97 5.36
C SER A 643 -11.41 31.64 4.96
N ASP A 644 -12.20 30.80 4.27
CA ASP A 644 -11.77 29.45 3.85
C ASP A 644 -10.84 29.44 2.63
N ASP A 645 -10.56 30.58 1.96
CA ASP A 645 -9.79 30.59 0.70
C ASP A 645 -8.46 31.39 0.81
N ILE A 646 -7.36 30.66 0.84
CA ILE A 646 -5.97 31.14 0.92
C ILE A 646 -5.56 32.01 -0.28
N ASP A 647 -6.18 31.84 -1.46
CA ASP A 647 -5.88 32.66 -2.65
C ASP A 647 -6.21 34.16 -2.43
N SER A 648 -7.00 34.48 -1.40
CA SER A 648 -7.28 35.87 -1.00
C SER A 648 -6.16 36.49 -0.17
N PHE A 649 -5.33 35.69 0.49
CA PHE A 649 -4.32 36.14 1.45
C PHE A 649 -2.89 35.90 1.00
N VAL A 650 -2.64 34.90 0.15
CA VAL A 650 -1.28 34.54 -0.28
C VAL A 650 -1.17 34.54 -1.79
N ASN A 651 -0.16 35.24 -2.30
CA ASN A 651 0.21 35.25 -3.71
C ASN A 651 1.68 34.85 -3.89
N ILE A 652 1.96 33.82 -4.68
CA ILE A 652 3.31 33.36 -5.00
C ILE A 652 3.65 33.77 -6.43
N ARG A 653 4.72 34.56 -6.59
CA ARG A 653 5.24 34.95 -7.90
C ARG A 653 6.75 34.74 -8.03
N ALA A 654 7.17 34.16 -9.15
CA ALA A 654 8.57 34.15 -9.53
C ALA A 654 9.01 35.52 -10.07
N ASP A 655 10.17 36.02 -9.64
CA ASP A 655 10.75 37.28 -10.13
C ASP A 655 11.88 37.09 -11.17
N GLY A 656 12.21 35.83 -11.47
CA GLY A 656 13.14 35.41 -12.51
C GLY A 656 14.30 34.57 -11.99
N LEU A 657 14.70 34.76 -10.73
CA LEU A 657 15.67 33.91 -10.01
C LEU A 657 15.05 33.32 -8.74
N ASP A 658 14.24 34.13 -8.05
CA ASP A 658 13.64 33.79 -6.77
C ASP A 658 12.12 33.67 -6.91
N SER A 659 11.49 33.19 -5.83
CA SER A 659 10.04 33.29 -5.64
C SER A 659 9.70 34.19 -4.46
N LEU A 660 8.65 34.99 -4.63
CA LEU A 660 8.12 35.90 -3.63
C LEU A 660 6.75 35.40 -3.19
N VAL A 661 6.62 35.10 -1.91
CA VAL A 661 5.36 34.80 -1.23
C VAL A 661 4.88 36.11 -0.60
N GLU A 662 3.87 36.72 -1.20
CA GLU A 662 3.28 37.98 -0.77
C GLU A 662 2.03 37.68 0.08
N ILE A 663 1.95 38.32 1.24
CA ILE A 663 0.89 38.07 2.23
C ILE A 663 0.01 39.31 2.38
N TYR A 664 -1.31 39.13 2.39
CA TYR A 664 -2.33 40.18 2.40
C TYR A 664 -3.37 39.90 3.49
N LEU A 665 -3.17 40.43 4.69
CA LEU A 665 -4.01 40.17 5.88
C LEU A 665 -5.44 40.69 5.73
N LYS A 666 -5.66 41.66 4.83
CA LYS A 666 -7.00 42.18 4.51
C LYS A 666 -7.79 41.33 3.51
N GLY A 667 -7.16 40.30 2.92
CA GLY A 667 -7.80 39.45 1.92
C GLY A 667 -7.98 40.12 0.55
N ASP A 668 -7.13 41.09 0.18
CA ASP A 668 -7.14 41.73 -1.15
C ASP A 668 -5.73 41.74 -1.75
N THR A 669 -5.45 40.79 -2.65
CA THR A 669 -4.16 40.67 -3.37
C THR A 669 -3.88 41.80 -4.37
N ASN A 670 -4.77 42.80 -4.48
CA ASN A 670 -4.50 44.04 -5.22
C ASN A 670 -3.97 45.18 -4.34
N ASP A 671 -3.95 45.01 -3.01
CA ASP A 671 -3.36 45.99 -2.08
C ASP A 671 -1.82 45.90 -2.10
N VAL A 672 -1.14 46.66 -1.24
CA VAL A 672 0.27 46.42 -0.92
C VAL A 672 0.35 45.21 0.01
N PRO A 673 1.25 44.24 -0.21
CA PRO A 673 1.46 43.13 0.72
C PRO A 673 1.77 43.65 2.13
N ASP A 674 1.18 43.02 3.13
CA ASP A 674 1.48 43.27 4.54
C ASP A 674 2.78 42.58 4.98
N ALA A 675 3.23 41.55 4.25
CA ALA A 675 4.53 40.91 4.41
C ALA A 675 5.01 40.25 3.10
N ILE A 676 6.32 40.06 2.97
CA ILE A 676 6.93 39.38 1.81
C ILE A 676 7.96 38.38 2.30
N VAL A 677 7.88 37.14 1.80
CA VAL A 677 8.92 36.13 1.95
C VAL A 677 9.59 35.88 0.61
N ARG A 678 10.88 36.11 0.52
CA ARG A 678 11.71 35.76 -0.64
C ARG A 678 12.36 34.40 -0.44
N LEU A 679 12.04 33.46 -1.31
CA LEU A 679 12.66 32.15 -1.40
C LEU A 679 13.74 32.18 -2.50
N LEU A 680 15.01 32.19 -2.09
CA LEU A 680 16.14 32.27 -3.03
C LEU A 680 16.23 31.01 -3.90
N ASP A 681 16.62 31.20 -5.17
CA ASP A 681 16.81 30.12 -6.15
C ASP A 681 15.56 29.23 -6.40
N ARG A 682 14.38 29.63 -5.91
CA ARG A 682 13.09 28.92 -6.06
C ARG A 682 12.20 29.47 -7.17
N SER A 683 12.77 29.91 -8.29
CA SER A 683 12.00 30.42 -9.45
C SER A 683 11.01 29.41 -10.08
N ASP A 684 11.04 28.15 -9.66
CA ASP A 684 10.05 27.12 -10.00
C ASP A 684 8.69 27.36 -9.31
N LEU A 685 8.68 27.97 -8.12
CA LEU A 685 7.46 28.26 -7.37
C LEU A 685 6.65 29.41 -7.97
N ASN A 686 5.33 29.27 -7.97
CA ASN A 686 4.39 30.28 -8.45
C ASN A 686 2.97 29.94 -7.92
N GLN A 687 1.98 30.80 -8.18
CA GLN A 687 0.63 30.64 -7.63
C GLN A 687 0.01 29.26 -7.86
N SER A 688 0.31 28.55 -8.95
CA SER A 688 -0.26 27.21 -9.17
C SER A 688 0.22 26.17 -8.16
N HIS A 689 1.31 26.44 -7.43
CA HIS A 689 1.87 25.55 -6.40
C HIS A 689 1.33 25.85 -5.00
N LEU A 690 0.60 26.95 -4.78
CA LEU A 690 0.11 27.34 -3.45
C LEU A 690 -0.67 26.21 -2.76
N ALA A 691 -1.63 25.62 -3.46
CA ALA A 691 -2.45 24.55 -2.92
C ALA A 691 -1.67 23.24 -2.72
N SER A 692 -0.68 22.93 -3.56
CA SER A 692 0.17 21.75 -3.36
C SER A 692 1.13 21.94 -2.19
N LEU A 693 1.70 23.14 -1.99
CA LEU A 693 2.55 23.46 -0.83
C LEU A 693 1.77 23.29 0.48
N TYR A 694 0.54 23.82 0.52
CA TYR A 694 -0.36 23.62 1.65
C TYR A 694 -0.61 22.12 1.90
N ALA A 695 -1.03 21.38 0.88
CA ALA A 695 -1.37 19.97 1.05
C ALA A 695 -0.16 19.05 1.31
N MET A 696 1.05 19.50 0.97
CA MET A 696 2.31 18.86 1.35
C MET A 696 2.72 19.15 2.80
N GLY A 697 2.07 20.10 3.48
CA GLY A 697 2.46 20.59 4.80
C GLY A 697 3.64 21.55 4.79
N ALA A 698 4.10 21.98 3.61
CA ALA A 698 5.19 22.95 3.43
C ALA A 698 4.72 24.40 3.62
N LEU A 699 3.40 24.62 3.64
CA LEU A 699 2.77 25.88 3.96
C LEU A 699 1.67 25.64 4.99
N ASP A 700 1.81 26.24 6.16
CA ASP A 700 0.86 26.15 7.26
C ASP A 700 0.18 27.50 7.45
N CYS A 701 -1.14 27.53 7.43
CA CYS A 701 -1.94 28.75 7.41
C CYS A 701 -3.08 28.71 8.43
N GLY A 702 -3.04 27.76 9.37
CA GLY A 702 -4.13 27.56 10.32
C GLY A 702 -5.47 27.33 9.60
N ASN A 703 -6.49 28.08 9.99
CA ASN A 703 -7.84 27.90 9.43
C ASN A 703 -7.99 28.38 7.97
N VAL A 704 -7.05 29.18 7.46
CA VAL A 704 -7.07 29.68 6.08
C VAL A 704 -6.46 28.61 5.17
N ARG A 705 -7.21 28.11 4.19
CA ARG A 705 -6.84 26.94 3.38
C ARG A 705 -7.17 27.12 1.90
N PRO A 706 -6.62 26.34 0.98
CA PRO A 706 -7.08 26.34 -0.41
C PRO A 706 -8.40 25.57 -0.55
N ALA A 707 -9.17 25.88 -1.60
CA ALA A 707 -10.29 25.07 -2.05
C ALA A 707 -9.80 23.76 -2.71
N LEU A 708 -9.29 22.84 -1.90
CA LEU A 708 -8.76 21.54 -2.32
C LEU A 708 -9.67 20.41 -1.82
N GLU A 709 -10.67 20.03 -2.61
CA GLU A 709 -11.69 19.08 -2.19
C GLU A 709 -11.45 17.68 -2.79
N LEU A 710 -11.40 16.65 -1.95
CA LEU A 710 -11.42 15.25 -2.35
C LEU A 710 -12.82 14.85 -2.80
N GLN A 711 -12.88 14.16 -3.92
CA GLN A 711 -14.11 13.62 -4.50
C GLN A 711 -13.95 12.11 -4.73
N MET A 712 -14.90 11.34 -4.23
CA MET A 712 -15.03 9.91 -4.50
C MET A 712 -16.06 9.69 -5.62
N ILE A 713 -15.59 9.29 -6.79
CA ILE A 713 -16.43 9.09 -7.96
C ILE A 713 -16.49 7.61 -8.30
N THR A 714 -17.64 6.98 -8.07
CA THR A 714 -17.89 5.61 -8.52
C THR A 714 -17.96 5.57 -10.04
N VAL A 715 -17.08 4.76 -10.65
CA VAL A 715 -17.02 4.53 -12.10
C VAL A 715 -17.76 3.25 -12.46
N ASP A 716 -17.53 2.19 -11.68
CA ASP A 716 -18.29 0.95 -11.72
C ASP A 716 -18.64 0.52 -10.30
N ALA A 717 -19.92 0.27 -10.05
CA ALA A 717 -20.43 -0.03 -8.73
C ALA A 717 -20.48 -1.54 -8.44
N GLU A 718 -20.27 -2.41 -9.43
CA GLU A 718 -20.45 -3.86 -9.27
C GLU A 718 -19.10 -4.60 -9.36
N ALA A 719 -18.75 -5.33 -8.30
CA ALA A 719 -17.65 -6.29 -8.25
C ALA A 719 -18.24 -7.70 -8.41
N VAL A 720 -17.87 -8.42 -9.49
CA VAL A 720 -18.50 -9.69 -9.88
C VAL A 720 -17.57 -10.88 -9.60
N GLU A 721 -17.95 -11.72 -8.63
CA GLU A 721 -17.12 -12.86 -8.17
C GLU A 721 -16.79 -13.88 -9.29
N VAL A 722 -17.76 -14.24 -10.13
CA VAL A 722 -17.56 -15.32 -11.13
C VAL A 722 -16.58 -14.97 -12.26
N ASP A 723 -16.44 -13.67 -12.54
CA ASP A 723 -15.62 -13.13 -13.62
C ASP A 723 -14.33 -12.48 -13.11
N ASP A 724 -14.15 -12.42 -11.78
CA ASP A 724 -13.10 -11.64 -11.12
C ASP A 724 -13.08 -10.18 -11.63
N ASP A 725 -14.25 -9.60 -11.90
CA ASP A 725 -14.38 -8.22 -12.36
C ASP A 725 -14.46 -7.28 -11.13
N PRO A 726 -13.59 -6.27 -11.02
CA PRO A 726 -13.60 -5.34 -9.89
C PRO A 726 -14.63 -4.21 -10.07
N ALA A 727 -15.16 -3.72 -8.94
CA ALA A 727 -15.78 -2.39 -8.90
C ALA A 727 -14.68 -1.32 -8.93
N LEU A 728 -14.96 -0.18 -9.55
CA LEU A 728 -13.98 0.88 -9.81
C LEU A 728 -14.42 2.22 -9.23
N ILE A 729 -13.53 2.85 -8.46
CA ILE A 729 -13.73 4.19 -7.89
C ILE A 729 -12.55 5.06 -8.32
N HIS A 730 -12.83 6.30 -8.74
CA HIS A 730 -11.81 7.32 -8.94
C HIS A 730 -11.80 8.26 -7.74
N LEU A 731 -10.65 8.36 -7.10
CA LEU A 731 -10.37 9.35 -6.09
C LEU A 731 -9.76 10.57 -6.80
N ASN A 732 -10.42 11.72 -6.71
CA ASN A 732 -10.04 12.98 -7.38
C ASN A 732 -9.80 14.10 -6.37
N VAL A 733 -9.06 15.11 -6.78
CA VAL A 733 -8.93 16.40 -6.07
C VAL A 733 -9.40 17.52 -6.99
N SER A 734 -10.28 18.39 -6.51
CA SER A 734 -10.70 19.61 -7.21
C SER A 734 -9.64 20.71 -7.03
N GLY A 735 -9.40 21.54 -8.05
CA GLY A 735 -8.68 22.81 -7.88
C GLY A 735 -7.15 22.82 -8.04
N ALA A 736 -6.40 21.75 -7.72
CA ALA A 736 -4.93 21.75 -7.86
C ALA A 736 -4.31 20.37 -8.18
N ALA A 737 -2.97 20.33 -8.27
CA ALA A 737 -2.21 19.09 -8.38
C ALA A 737 -2.21 18.32 -7.04
N TRP A 738 -2.14 17.01 -7.14
CA TRP A 738 -2.05 16.12 -5.99
C TRP A 738 -0.74 16.33 -5.21
N PRO A 739 -0.75 16.34 -3.86
CA PRO A 739 0.47 16.36 -3.05
C PRO A 739 1.12 14.97 -3.06
N GLU A 740 2.08 14.77 -3.97
CA GLU A 740 2.83 13.51 -4.10
C GLU A 740 3.48 13.07 -2.77
N GLY A 741 3.53 11.76 -2.54
CA GLY A 741 4.13 11.16 -1.35
C GLY A 741 3.25 11.21 -0.08
N LYS A 742 2.08 11.86 -0.12
CA LYS A 742 1.14 11.87 1.01
C LYS A 742 0.17 10.67 0.98
N LEU A 743 -0.56 10.46 2.07
CA LEU A 743 -1.52 9.38 2.24
C LEU A 743 -2.95 9.93 2.31
N VAL A 744 -3.86 9.37 1.51
CA VAL A 744 -5.31 9.52 1.70
C VAL A 744 -5.81 8.32 2.49
N HIS A 745 -6.50 8.58 3.60
CA HIS A 745 -7.08 7.53 4.43
C HIS A 745 -8.52 7.27 3.97
N LEU A 746 -8.92 5.99 3.95
CA LEU A 746 -10.26 5.56 3.59
C LEU A 746 -10.96 4.93 4.80
N ASN A 747 -12.26 5.17 4.92
CA ASN A 747 -13.15 4.44 5.81
C ASN A 747 -14.05 3.52 4.98
N LEU A 748 -14.16 2.26 5.40
CA LEU A 748 -15.06 1.28 4.78
C LEU A 748 -16.21 0.96 5.74
N ASP A 749 -17.42 1.39 5.41
CA ASP A 749 -18.62 0.94 6.11
C ASP A 749 -19.19 -0.30 5.40
N THR A 750 -18.86 -1.47 5.96
CA THR A 750 -19.27 -2.78 5.44
C THR A 750 -19.21 -3.87 6.51
N ASP A 751 -20.00 -4.94 6.35
CA ASP A 751 -19.94 -6.16 7.15
C ASP A 751 -19.00 -7.23 6.54
N LEU A 752 -18.33 -6.89 5.43
CA LEU A 752 -17.40 -7.72 4.69
C LEU A 752 -15.98 -7.69 5.27
N VAL A 753 -15.24 -8.78 5.10
CA VAL A 753 -13.88 -8.92 5.62
C VAL A 753 -12.85 -8.75 4.49
N LEU A 754 -11.99 -7.73 4.59
CA LEU A 754 -10.85 -7.52 3.68
C LEU A 754 -9.91 -8.75 3.70
N GLY A 755 -9.50 -9.21 2.52
CA GLY A 755 -8.69 -10.41 2.30
C GLY A 755 -9.46 -11.73 2.27
N GLU A 756 -10.70 -11.77 2.80
CA GLU A 756 -11.58 -12.95 2.72
C GLU A 756 -12.71 -12.79 1.71
N ASP A 757 -13.42 -11.66 1.74
CA ASP A 757 -14.54 -11.35 0.83
C ASP A 757 -14.10 -10.48 -0.36
N PHE A 758 -13.12 -9.59 -0.17
CA PHE A 758 -12.58 -8.72 -1.22
C PHE A 758 -11.13 -8.31 -0.95
N GLN A 759 -10.44 -7.83 -1.98
CA GLN A 759 -9.16 -7.15 -1.90
C GLN A 759 -9.29 -5.73 -2.44
N LEU A 760 -8.53 -4.78 -1.89
CA LEU A 760 -8.51 -3.39 -2.33
C LEU A 760 -7.18 -3.10 -3.03
N PHE A 761 -7.24 -2.45 -4.19
CA PHE A 761 -6.07 -2.08 -4.97
C PHE A 761 -6.11 -0.60 -5.38
N ALA A 762 -4.94 0.01 -5.53
CA ALA A 762 -4.76 1.32 -6.15
C ALA A 762 -3.75 1.25 -7.29
N ASP A 763 -4.02 1.93 -8.41
CA ASP A 763 -3.06 2.11 -9.49
C ASP A 763 -2.16 3.31 -9.15
N LEU A 764 -0.88 3.06 -8.85
CA LEU A 764 0.08 4.08 -8.41
C LEU A 764 1.19 4.27 -9.43
N TYR A 765 1.63 5.50 -9.67
CA TYR A 765 2.73 5.77 -10.59
C TYR A 765 4.08 5.38 -9.98
N ASN A 766 4.93 4.69 -10.75
CA ASN A 766 6.29 4.37 -10.34
C ASN A 766 7.28 5.13 -11.22
N ALA A 767 7.88 6.19 -10.68
CA ALA A 767 8.83 7.04 -11.40
C ALA A 767 10.07 6.29 -11.93
N ASN A 768 10.45 5.17 -11.29
CA ASN A 768 11.60 4.37 -11.74
C ASN A 768 11.28 3.55 -13.00
N THR A 769 10.04 3.09 -13.14
CA THR A 769 9.59 2.29 -14.30
C THR A 769 8.88 3.12 -15.36
N GLY A 770 8.41 4.32 -14.99
CA GLY A 770 7.66 5.23 -15.87
C GLY A 770 6.27 4.71 -16.22
N ALA A 771 5.65 3.94 -15.31
CA ALA A 771 4.36 3.29 -15.54
C ALA A 771 3.55 3.20 -14.23
N TYR A 772 2.23 3.05 -14.38
CA TYR A 772 1.33 2.72 -13.28
C TYR A 772 1.44 1.24 -12.90
N GLU A 773 1.55 0.98 -11.61
CA GLU A 773 1.62 -0.35 -11.01
C GLU A 773 0.47 -0.52 -10.01
N THR A 774 -0.31 -1.60 -10.17
CA THR A 774 -1.41 -1.93 -9.26
C THR A 774 -0.85 -2.44 -7.93
N THR A 775 -1.14 -1.72 -6.85
CA THR A 775 -0.66 -2.00 -5.49
C THR A 775 -1.82 -2.45 -4.61
N GLU A 776 -1.64 -3.57 -3.90
CA GLU A 776 -2.62 -4.05 -2.90
C GLU A 776 -2.54 -3.20 -1.63
N LEU A 777 -3.70 -2.76 -1.13
CA LEU A 777 -3.80 -1.95 0.09
C LEU A 777 -4.27 -2.82 1.25
N TYR A 778 -3.50 -2.85 2.35
CA TYR A 778 -3.79 -3.70 3.52
C TYR A 778 -4.28 -2.89 4.75
N ASP A 779 -4.15 -1.57 4.73
CA ASP A 779 -4.37 -0.68 5.87
C ASP A 779 -5.32 0.49 5.56
N TYR A 780 -6.07 0.40 4.46
CA TYR A 780 -7.00 1.44 3.98
C TYR A 780 -6.35 2.80 3.66
N ARG A 781 -5.03 2.82 3.45
CA ARG A 781 -4.29 4.03 3.07
C ARG A 781 -3.92 3.97 1.60
N VAL A 782 -4.18 5.07 0.90
CA VAL A 782 -3.85 5.24 -0.51
C VAL A 782 -2.65 6.18 -0.60
N PRO A 783 -1.46 5.69 -0.99
CA PRO A 783 -0.34 6.56 -1.33
C PRO A 783 -0.70 7.42 -2.54
N VAL A 784 -0.47 8.71 -2.43
CA VAL A 784 -0.62 9.63 -3.55
C VAL A 784 0.64 9.53 -4.41
N SER A 785 0.52 8.89 -5.56
CA SER A 785 1.57 8.91 -6.58
C SER A 785 0.97 8.82 -7.99
N LEU A 786 1.21 9.86 -8.78
CA LEU A 786 0.62 10.06 -10.11
C LEU A 786 1.69 10.54 -11.08
N ASP A 787 1.51 10.30 -12.38
CA ASP A 787 2.36 10.98 -13.36
C ASP A 787 1.98 12.47 -13.45
N SER A 788 2.91 13.30 -13.91
CA SER A 788 2.69 14.74 -14.01
C SER A 788 1.50 15.07 -14.92
N GLY A 789 0.47 15.70 -14.34
CA GLY A 789 -0.73 16.14 -15.04
C GLY A 789 -1.93 15.18 -14.96
N ASP A 790 -1.76 14.01 -14.33
CA ASP A 790 -2.89 13.15 -13.98
C ASP A 790 -3.63 13.70 -12.74
N SER A 791 -4.94 13.46 -12.70
CA SER A 791 -5.85 14.12 -11.74
C SER A 791 -6.60 13.15 -10.82
N ASN A 792 -6.40 11.84 -10.98
CA ASN A 792 -7.16 10.82 -10.27
C ASN A 792 -6.35 9.57 -9.97
N ILE A 793 -6.58 8.99 -8.80
CA ILE A 793 -6.09 7.66 -8.43
C ILE A 793 -7.25 6.68 -8.64
N LYS A 794 -6.99 5.60 -9.39
CA LYS A 794 -7.95 4.54 -9.61
C LYS A 794 -7.88 3.50 -8.49
N LEU A 795 -8.97 3.37 -7.75
CA LEU A 795 -9.18 2.34 -6.74
C LEU A 795 -10.01 1.20 -7.35
N SER A 796 -9.61 -0.03 -7.06
CA SER A 796 -10.31 -1.24 -7.52
C SER A 796 -10.67 -2.12 -6.34
N VAL A 797 -11.96 -2.42 -6.18
CA VAL A 797 -12.46 -3.37 -5.19
C VAL A 797 -12.65 -4.71 -5.90
N GLN A 798 -11.70 -5.61 -5.68
CA GLN A 798 -11.63 -6.92 -6.32
C GLN A 798 -12.37 -7.95 -5.45
N PRO A 799 -13.38 -8.67 -5.98
CA PRO A 799 -14.09 -9.66 -5.19
C PRO A 799 -13.23 -10.92 -4.99
N VAL A 800 -13.40 -11.61 -3.85
CA VAL A 800 -12.79 -12.92 -3.57
C VAL A 800 -13.86 -14.00 -3.61
N SER A 801 -13.96 -14.71 -4.74
CA SER A 801 -14.97 -15.77 -4.92
C SER A 801 -14.81 -16.91 -3.91
N ASN A 802 -15.84 -17.14 -3.11
CA ASN A 802 -15.96 -18.31 -2.21
C ASN A 802 -16.87 -19.43 -2.75
N GLN A 803 -17.40 -19.27 -3.97
CA GLN A 803 -18.32 -20.20 -4.67
C GLN A 803 -19.66 -20.48 -3.95
N GLN A 804 -20.03 -19.67 -2.96
CA GLN A 804 -21.33 -19.73 -2.29
C GLN A 804 -22.21 -18.60 -2.81
N SER A 805 -23.52 -18.82 -2.84
CA SER A 805 -24.44 -17.77 -3.23
C SER A 805 -24.69 -16.86 -2.05
N GLN A 806 -24.53 -15.56 -2.27
CA GLN A 806 -24.64 -14.55 -1.24
C GLN A 806 -25.66 -13.48 -1.65
N ALA A 807 -26.18 -12.77 -0.65
CA ALA A 807 -26.94 -11.56 -0.94
C ALA A 807 -25.96 -10.49 -1.44
N VAL A 808 -26.43 -9.58 -2.29
CA VAL A 808 -25.66 -8.39 -2.66
C VAL A 808 -25.35 -7.62 -1.36
N ARG A 809 -24.05 -7.41 -1.09
CA ARG A 809 -23.55 -6.72 0.11
C ARG A 809 -22.87 -5.42 -0.32
N PRO A 810 -23.23 -4.25 0.28
CA PRO A 810 -22.59 -2.98 -0.04
C PRO A 810 -21.25 -2.84 0.67
N ILE A 811 -20.34 -2.11 0.03
CA ILE A 811 -19.16 -1.50 0.64
C ILE A 811 -19.31 -0.01 0.37
N VAL A 812 -19.49 0.77 1.43
CA VAL A 812 -19.43 2.23 1.32
C VAL A 812 -17.98 2.63 1.59
N VAL A 813 -17.37 3.29 0.61
CA VAL A 813 -15.99 3.79 0.67
C VAL A 813 -16.04 5.30 0.81
N ASP A 814 -15.59 5.79 1.96
CA ASP A 814 -15.53 7.22 2.28
C ASP A 814 -14.07 7.63 2.42
N PRO A 815 -13.62 8.79 1.90
CA PRO A 815 -12.36 9.36 2.32
C PRO A 815 -12.51 9.86 3.76
N VAL A 816 -11.50 9.63 4.59
CA VAL A 816 -11.42 10.27 5.90
C VAL A 816 -11.04 11.74 5.67
N PRO A 817 -11.75 12.72 6.28
CA PRO A 817 -11.39 14.12 6.11
C PRO A 817 -9.93 14.35 6.55
N GLN A 818 -9.19 15.21 5.85
CA GLN A 818 -7.83 15.58 6.23
C GLN A 818 -7.67 17.08 6.01
N PRO A 819 -8.39 17.95 6.76
CA PRO A 819 -8.55 19.39 6.46
C PRO A 819 -7.24 20.21 6.27
N ASN A 820 -6.13 19.75 6.83
CA ASN A 820 -4.77 20.26 6.58
C ASN A 820 -4.22 19.99 5.18
N ARG A 821 -4.85 19.07 4.47
CA ARG A 821 -4.44 18.58 3.16
C ARG A 821 -5.59 18.77 2.19
N PHE A 822 -6.72 18.15 2.49
CA PHE A 822 -7.92 18.17 1.68
C PHE A 822 -9.19 18.29 2.53
N THR A 823 -10.13 19.09 2.05
CA THR A 823 -11.53 18.98 2.48
C THR A 823 -12.23 17.89 1.67
N ILE A 824 -13.42 17.47 2.11
CA ILE A 824 -14.25 16.53 1.32
C ILE A 824 -15.31 17.34 0.60
N ASP A 825 -15.48 17.13 -0.69
CA ASP A 825 -16.65 17.62 -1.41
C ASP A 825 -17.87 16.82 -0.95
N GLU A 826 -18.75 17.42 -0.16
CA GLU A 826 -19.94 16.76 0.39
C GLU A 826 -20.82 16.11 -0.68
N ALA A 827 -20.80 16.62 -1.92
CA ALA A 827 -21.57 16.05 -3.02
C ALA A 827 -20.99 14.72 -3.53
N PHE A 828 -19.71 14.45 -3.27
CA PHE A 828 -18.96 13.26 -3.66
C PHE A 828 -18.22 12.62 -2.47
N ALA A 829 -18.77 12.77 -1.26
CA ALA A 829 -18.13 12.30 -0.04
C ALA A 829 -18.06 10.78 0.10
N SER A 830 -18.83 10.03 -0.69
CA SER A 830 -18.91 8.57 -0.58
C SER A 830 -19.07 7.90 -1.93
N SER A 831 -18.54 6.68 -2.03
CA SER A 831 -18.77 5.76 -3.15
C SER A 831 -19.29 4.43 -2.63
N GLU A 832 -20.48 4.03 -3.06
CA GLU A 832 -21.06 2.73 -2.72
C GLU A 832 -20.80 1.75 -3.85
N VAL A 833 -20.14 0.64 -3.53
CA VAL A 833 -19.93 -0.50 -4.44
C VAL A 833 -20.56 -1.76 -3.86
N HIS A 834 -20.79 -2.75 -4.71
CA HIS A 834 -21.51 -3.98 -4.37
C HIS A 834 -20.72 -5.20 -4.79
N ILE A 835 -20.54 -6.16 -3.88
CA ILE A 835 -20.09 -7.49 -4.27
C ILE A 835 -21.29 -8.33 -4.69
N ILE A 836 -21.22 -8.90 -5.90
CA ILE A 836 -22.24 -9.77 -6.45
C ILE A 836 -21.63 -11.08 -6.95
N ASP A 837 -22.34 -12.19 -6.74
CA ASP A 837 -21.91 -13.52 -7.17
C ASP A 837 -21.67 -13.62 -8.70
N GLY A 838 -22.51 -12.92 -9.47
CA GLY A 838 -22.65 -13.10 -10.92
C GLY A 838 -23.37 -14.40 -11.32
N LEU A 839 -23.71 -14.53 -12.61
CA LEU A 839 -24.36 -15.74 -13.12
C LEU A 839 -23.33 -16.85 -13.36
N PRO A 840 -23.59 -18.10 -12.94
CA PRO A 840 -22.65 -19.19 -13.19
C PRO A 840 -22.51 -19.48 -14.68
N TYR A 841 -21.30 -19.88 -15.11
CA TYR A 841 -21.03 -20.29 -16.49
C TYR A 841 -21.15 -21.80 -16.66
N LEU A 842 -21.80 -22.26 -17.72
CA LEU A 842 -21.84 -23.67 -18.10
C LEU A 842 -20.91 -23.98 -19.27
N LEU A 843 -20.13 -25.04 -19.10
CA LEU A 843 -19.27 -25.65 -20.12
C LEU A 843 -19.75 -27.07 -20.42
N ILE A 844 -19.68 -27.48 -21.68
CA ILE A 844 -19.98 -28.84 -22.13
C ILE A 844 -18.78 -29.46 -22.86
N GLU A 845 -18.41 -30.66 -22.44
CA GLU A 845 -17.33 -31.45 -23.05
C GLU A 845 -17.73 -32.93 -23.18
N PRO A 846 -17.34 -33.64 -24.25
CA PRO A 846 -17.50 -35.08 -24.31
C PRO A 846 -16.41 -35.74 -23.44
N THR A 847 -16.75 -36.80 -22.69
CA THR A 847 -15.74 -37.53 -21.90
C THR A 847 -14.77 -38.30 -22.79
N VAL A 848 -15.21 -38.65 -24.01
CA VAL A 848 -14.44 -39.31 -25.07
C VAL A 848 -14.97 -38.86 -26.43
N ASN A 849 -14.13 -38.86 -27.46
CA ASN A 849 -14.57 -38.52 -28.82
C ASN A 849 -15.41 -39.65 -29.47
N GLU A 850 -15.20 -40.90 -29.04
CA GLU A 850 -15.83 -42.09 -29.62
C GLU A 850 -16.21 -43.07 -28.50
N THR A 851 -17.39 -43.68 -28.58
CA THR A 851 -17.91 -44.65 -27.59
C THR A 851 -18.41 -45.94 -28.25
N ASP A 852 -18.17 -47.09 -27.60
CA ASP A 852 -18.61 -48.43 -28.03
C ASP A 852 -19.72 -48.97 -27.08
N PRO A 853 -20.69 -49.75 -27.58
CA PRO A 853 -21.74 -50.40 -26.77
C PRO A 853 -21.27 -51.31 -25.62
N THR A 854 -19.97 -51.57 -25.48
CA THR A 854 -19.39 -52.36 -24.38
C THR A 854 -18.85 -51.50 -23.23
N VAL A 855 -18.75 -50.18 -23.39
CA VAL A 855 -18.21 -49.27 -22.36
C VAL A 855 -19.36 -48.57 -21.62
N THR A 856 -19.24 -48.48 -20.29
CA THR A 856 -20.21 -47.80 -19.42
C THR A 856 -19.52 -46.68 -18.66
N GLY A 857 -20.17 -45.51 -18.51
CA GLY A 857 -19.62 -44.36 -17.79
C GLY A 857 -19.05 -43.26 -18.68
N GLU A 858 -19.21 -43.37 -20.00
CA GLU A 858 -18.91 -42.32 -20.96
C GLU A 858 -20.14 -41.46 -21.25
N GLY A 859 -19.95 -40.20 -21.65
CA GLY A 859 -21.03 -39.29 -21.97
C GLY A 859 -20.58 -37.85 -22.17
N PHE A 860 -21.44 -36.90 -21.84
CA PHE A 860 -21.12 -35.48 -21.85
C PHE A 860 -21.00 -34.98 -20.41
N ARG A 861 -19.85 -34.39 -20.08
CA ARG A 861 -19.65 -33.70 -18.81
C ARG A 861 -20.10 -32.25 -18.97
N ILE A 862 -20.99 -31.83 -18.09
CA ILE A 862 -21.39 -30.43 -17.94
C ILE A 862 -20.76 -29.93 -16.67
N SER A 863 -19.91 -28.93 -16.77
CA SER A 863 -19.24 -28.30 -15.63
C SER A 863 -19.79 -26.88 -15.46
N ARG A 864 -19.91 -26.42 -14.22
CA ARG A 864 -20.22 -25.03 -13.90
C ARG A 864 -19.03 -24.32 -13.24
N ARG A 865 -18.88 -23.02 -13.54
CA ARG A 865 -18.00 -22.07 -12.82
C ARG A 865 -18.87 -21.02 -12.14
N GLY A 866 -18.49 -20.56 -10.95
CA GLY A 866 -19.29 -19.64 -10.12
C GLY A 866 -20.03 -20.37 -8.99
N VAL A 867 -21.19 -19.86 -8.58
CA VAL A 867 -21.95 -20.38 -7.42
C VAL A 867 -22.28 -21.88 -7.49
N THR A 868 -21.94 -22.60 -6.43
CA THR A 868 -22.13 -24.06 -6.36
C THR A 868 -23.17 -24.53 -5.35
N ASP A 869 -23.46 -23.77 -4.31
CA ASP A 869 -24.37 -24.14 -3.22
C ASP A 869 -25.87 -24.04 -3.58
N VAL A 870 -26.22 -23.43 -4.71
CA VAL A 870 -27.58 -23.41 -5.26
C VAL A 870 -27.72 -24.46 -6.38
N PRO A 871 -28.81 -25.26 -6.44
CA PRO A 871 -29.03 -26.18 -7.56
C PRO A 871 -29.33 -25.42 -8.85
N LEU A 872 -28.64 -25.76 -9.94
CA LEU A 872 -28.77 -25.11 -11.24
C LEU A 872 -29.46 -26.03 -12.24
N THR A 873 -30.59 -25.59 -12.80
CA THR A 873 -31.33 -26.34 -13.83
C THR A 873 -31.02 -25.78 -15.21
N PHE A 874 -30.69 -26.65 -16.15
CA PHE A 874 -30.36 -26.30 -17.51
C PHE A 874 -31.00 -27.26 -18.51
N ASP A 875 -31.22 -26.76 -19.72
CA ASP A 875 -31.84 -27.53 -20.79
C ASP A 875 -30.81 -27.87 -21.87
N VAL A 876 -30.95 -29.07 -22.43
CA VAL A 876 -30.10 -29.59 -23.50
C VAL A 876 -30.95 -30.04 -24.68
N VAL A 877 -30.37 -29.90 -25.87
CA VAL A 877 -30.96 -30.40 -27.12
C VAL A 877 -30.04 -31.43 -27.75
N MET A 878 -30.57 -32.63 -27.97
CA MET A 878 -29.91 -33.65 -28.77
C MET A 878 -29.95 -33.27 -30.26
N GLN A 879 -28.80 -33.35 -30.91
CA GLN A 879 -28.58 -33.17 -32.34
C GLN A 879 -27.68 -34.30 -32.88
N GLY A 880 -27.43 -34.30 -34.19
CA GLY A 880 -26.59 -35.31 -34.85
C GLY A 880 -27.38 -36.32 -35.67
N THR A 881 -26.71 -37.39 -36.10
CA THR A 881 -27.30 -38.46 -36.93
C THR A 881 -27.84 -39.63 -36.08
N ALA A 882 -27.42 -39.75 -34.83
CA ALA A 882 -27.92 -40.73 -33.88
C ALA A 882 -29.24 -40.26 -33.21
N THR A 883 -30.19 -41.16 -33.05
CA THR A 883 -31.54 -40.88 -32.55
C THR A 883 -31.67 -41.19 -31.05
N ASN A 884 -32.03 -40.18 -30.26
CA ASN A 884 -32.25 -40.28 -28.81
C ASN A 884 -33.29 -41.35 -28.44
N GLY A 885 -32.93 -42.29 -27.56
CA GLY A 885 -33.78 -43.41 -27.14
C GLY A 885 -33.88 -44.56 -28.16
N THR A 886 -33.25 -44.45 -29.33
CA THR A 886 -33.18 -45.52 -30.34
C THR A 886 -31.76 -46.05 -30.51
N ASP A 887 -30.79 -45.19 -30.82
CA ASP A 887 -29.38 -45.58 -31.04
C ASP A 887 -28.58 -45.57 -29.72
N TYR A 888 -29.02 -44.79 -28.74
CA TYR A 888 -28.49 -44.72 -27.39
C TYR A 888 -29.62 -44.54 -26.39
N SER A 889 -29.35 -44.82 -25.11
CA SER A 889 -30.30 -44.68 -24.01
C SER A 889 -30.93 -43.30 -24.02
N TYR A 890 -32.24 -43.23 -23.74
CA TYR A 890 -32.95 -41.95 -23.73
C TYR A 890 -32.29 -40.96 -22.76
N VAL A 891 -31.86 -39.81 -23.28
CA VAL A 891 -31.34 -38.67 -22.53
C VAL A 891 -32.47 -37.64 -22.36
N SER A 892 -32.67 -37.17 -21.13
CA SER A 892 -33.64 -36.11 -20.79
C SER A 892 -33.26 -34.79 -21.45
N THR A 893 -34.23 -33.89 -21.70
CA THR A 893 -33.93 -32.54 -22.21
C THR A 893 -33.62 -31.55 -21.09
N GLN A 894 -33.93 -31.89 -19.84
CA GLN A 894 -33.69 -31.05 -18.67
C GLN A 894 -32.85 -31.82 -17.66
N HIS A 895 -31.83 -31.13 -17.13
CA HIS A 895 -30.88 -31.64 -16.16
C HIS A 895 -30.67 -30.63 -15.02
N THR A 896 -30.20 -31.11 -13.87
CA THR A 896 -29.95 -30.28 -12.70
C THR A 896 -28.59 -30.63 -12.11
N LEU A 897 -27.70 -29.64 -12.01
CA LEU A 897 -26.55 -29.69 -11.11
C LEU A 897 -27.07 -29.50 -9.69
N SER A 898 -26.77 -30.44 -8.80
CA SER A 898 -27.24 -30.34 -7.41
C SER A 898 -26.43 -29.29 -6.65
N SER A 899 -27.00 -28.74 -5.58
CA SER A 899 -26.23 -27.95 -4.62
C SER A 899 -24.96 -28.69 -4.19
N GLY A 900 -23.82 -27.99 -4.20
CA GLY A 900 -22.49 -28.49 -3.89
C GLY A 900 -21.77 -29.28 -4.99
N THR A 901 -22.34 -29.44 -6.19
CA THR A 901 -21.69 -30.20 -7.29
C THR A 901 -21.20 -29.28 -8.42
N GLU A 902 -19.91 -29.30 -8.75
CA GLU A 902 -19.33 -28.50 -9.83
C GLU A 902 -19.62 -29.06 -11.23
N ASP A 903 -19.87 -30.37 -11.33
CA ASP A 903 -20.14 -31.01 -12.61
C ASP A 903 -21.15 -32.14 -12.51
N ILE A 904 -21.73 -32.47 -13.66
CA ILE A 904 -22.59 -33.63 -13.85
C ILE A 904 -22.21 -34.36 -15.14
N LEU A 905 -22.13 -35.68 -15.04
CA LEU A 905 -22.04 -36.54 -16.22
C LEU A 905 -23.46 -36.86 -16.72
N ILE A 906 -23.74 -36.53 -17.98
CA ILE A 906 -24.88 -37.03 -18.73
C ILE A 906 -24.42 -38.31 -19.43
N PRO A 907 -24.72 -39.51 -18.88
CA PRO A 907 -24.19 -40.75 -19.43
C PRO A 907 -24.85 -41.07 -20.77
N ILE A 908 -24.05 -41.54 -21.70
CA ILE A 908 -24.49 -42.08 -22.98
C ILE A 908 -24.24 -43.59 -22.94
N THR A 909 -25.30 -44.38 -23.04
CA THR A 909 -25.19 -45.83 -23.21
C THR A 909 -25.68 -46.21 -24.59
N ALA A 910 -24.79 -46.66 -25.48
CA ALA A 910 -25.19 -47.09 -26.80
C ALA A 910 -26.14 -48.30 -26.74
N LEU A 911 -27.24 -48.26 -27.47
CA LEU A 911 -28.19 -49.37 -27.60
C LEU A 911 -27.79 -50.20 -28.82
N ARG A 912 -27.75 -51.53 -28.66
CA ARG A 912 -27.02 -52.46 -29.55
C ARG A 912 -27.36 -52.35 -31.05
N TYR A 913 -26.30 -52.37 -31.86
CA TYR A 913 -26.19 -52.47 -33.33
C TYR A 913 -27.16 -51.58 -34.12
N ALA A 914 -26.87 -50.28 -34.15
CA ALA A 914 -27.46 -49.36 -35.11
C ALA A 914 -27.32 -49.94 -36.53
N GLN A 915 -28.44 -50.42 -37.10
CA GLN A 915 -28.52 -50.82 -38.51
C GLN A 915 -28.65 -49.56 -39.37
N SER A 916 -27.58 -48.78 -39.39
CA SER A 916 -27.50 -47.50 -40.09
C SER A 916 -26.33 -47.56 -41.06
N GLU A 917 -26.61 -47.34 -42.35
CA GLU A 917 -25.58 -47.10 -43.36
C GLU A 917 -24.96 -45.70 -43.11
N GLY A 918 -24.03 -45.57 -42.17
CA GLY A 918 -23.27 -44.31 -41.93
C GLY A 918 -22.69 -44.13 -40.52
N THR A 919 -21.84 -43.10 -40.34
CA THR A 919 -21.29 -42.70 -39.04
C THR A 919 -22.39 -42.08 -38.17
N ASN A 920 -22.66 -42.68 -37.01
CA ASN A 920 -23.65 -42.19 -36.05
C ASN A 920 -22.97 -41.19 -35.10
N VAL A 921 -23.36 -39.92 -35.18
CA VAL A 921 -22.83 -38.84 -34.32
C VAL A 921 -23.93 -38.40 -33.37
N ILE A 922 -23.59 -38.34 -32.08
CA ILE A 922 -24.37 -37.68 -31.05
C ILE A 922 -23.78 -36.28 -30.88
N ALA A 923 -24.61 -35.25 -31.00
CA ALA A 923 -24.23 -33.90 -30.64
C ALA A 923 -25.17 -33.42 -29.52
N LEU A 924 -24.61 -32.94 -28.42
CA LEU A 924 -25.39 -32.36 -27.32
C LEU A 924 -25.12 -30.86 -27.29
N ARG A 925 -26.18 -30.05 -27.37
CA ARG A 925 -26.09 -28.59 -27.24
C ARG A 925 -26.75 -28.11 -25.95
N LEU A 926 -26.07 -27.22 -25.22
CA LEU A 926 -26.64 -26.45 -24.11
C LEU A 926 -27.51 -25.31 -24.67
N GLU A 927 -28.74 -25.18 -24.17
CA GLU A 927 -29.61 -24.04 -24.49
C GLU A 927 -29.30 -22.86 -23.56
N PRO A 928 -29.52 -21.61 -23.99
CA PRO A 928 -29.36 -20.45 -23.12
C PRO A 928 -30.45 -20.40 -22.04
N GLY A 929 -30.07 -20.04 -20.81
CA GLY A 929 -30.96 -19.83 -19.67
C GLY A 929 -30.93 -18.38 -19.15
N VAL A 930 -31.81 -18.07 -18.20
CA VAL A 930 -31.79 -16.79 -17.47
C VAL A 930 -30.94 -16.84 -16.20
N ASP A 931 -30.66 -18.05 -15.70
CA ASP A 931 -29.97 -18.29 -14.43
C ASP A 931 -28.49 -18.72 -14.62
N TYR A 932 -27.97 -18.71 -15.86
CA TYR A 932 -26.59 -19.05 -16.18
C TYR A 932 -26.15 -18.44 -17.52
N GLN A 933 -24.84 -18.27 -17.68
CA GLN A 933 -24.21 -17.96 -18.95
C GLN A 933 -23.61 -19.21 -19.61
N LEU A 934 -23.40 -19.15 -20.92
CA LEU A 934 -22.77 -20.24 -21.66
C LEU A 934 -21.33 -19.86 -22.03
N GLU A 935 -20.40 -20.78 -21.83
CA GLU A 935 -19.04 -20.67 -22.36
C GLU A 935 -19.03 -20.71 -23.90
N SER A 936 -17.87 -20.35 -24.48
CA SER A 936 -17.69 -20.29 -25.94
C SER A 936 -18.06 -21.59 -26.68
N SER A 937 -17.92 -22.75 -26.02
CA SER A 937 -18.36 -24.05 -26.52
C SER A 937 -19.73 -24.41 -25.94
N THR A 938 -20.78 -24.28 -26.77
CA THR A 938 -22.15 -24.66 -26.37
C THR A 938 -22.58 -26.02 -26.90
N THR A 939 -21.77 -26.68 -27.73
CA THR A 939 -22.09 -27.98 -28.35
C THR A 939 -20.90 -28.93 -28.29
N ALA A 940 -21.11 -30.11 -27.74
CA ALA A 940 -20.13 -31.21 -27.78
C ALA A 940 -20.62 -32.35 -28.69
N GLN A 941 -19.67 -33.11 -29.25
CA GLN A 941 -19.96 -34.23 -30.13
C GLN A 941 -19.26 -35.51 -29.67
N MET A 942 -19.91 -36.64 -29.90
CA MET A 942 -19.40 -37.98 -29.63
C MET A 942 -19.85 -38.93 -30.75
N ILE A 943 -18.96 -39.79 -31.22
CA ILE A 943 -19.24 -40.78 -32.27
C ILE A 943 -19.63 -42.13 -31.67
N LEU A 944 -20.69 -42.74 -32.19
CA LEU A 944 -21.12 -44.12 -31.87
C LEU A 944 -20.54 -45.11 -32.90
N MET A 945 -19.71 -46.06 -32.44
CA MET A 945 -19.12 -47.08 -33.32
C MET A 945 -20.11 -48.20 -33.72
N THR A 946 -20.04 -48.68 -34.97
CA THR A 946 -20.78 -49.87 -35.49
C THR A 946 -19.84 -51.06 -35.73
N GLN A 947 -20.21 -52.28 -35.29
CA GLN A 947 -19.44 -53.51 -35.61
C GLN A 947 -19.91 -54.16 -36.93
N THR A 948 -18.99 -54.40 -37.87
CA THR A 948 -19.21 -55.12 -39.14
C THR A 948 -19.01 -56.64 -38.98
N ILE A 949 -19.86 -57.48 -39.59
CA ILE A 949 -19.67 -58.95 -39.59
C ILE A 949 -18.51 -59.31 -40.53
N VAL A 950 -17.56 -60.14 -40.10
CA VAL A 950 -16.43 -60.60 -40.90
C VAL A 950 -16.55 -62.10 -41.18
N VAL A 951 -16.40 -62.54 -42.43
CA VAL A 951 -16.42 -63.98 -42.80
C VAL A 951 -15.01 -64.49 -43.05
N ASN A 952 -14.65 -65.59 -42.39
CA ASN A 952 -13.38 -66.29 -42.55
C ASN A 952 -13.62 -67.76 -42.94
N ILE A 953 -12.62 -68.37 -43.59
CA ILE A 953 -12.60 -69.79 -43.95
C ILE A 953 -11.29 -70.45 -43.48
N ASP A 954 -11.39 -71.65 -42.90
CA ASP A 954 -10.26 -72.41 -42.36
C ASP A 954 -10.42 -73.91 -42.62
N ALA A 955 -9.35 -74.63 -42.94
CA ALA A 955 -9.41 -76.08 -43.11
C ALA A 955 -9.30 -76.81 -41.75
N VAL A 956 -10.36 -77.47 -41.31
CA VAL A 956 -10.34 -78.32 -40.10
C VAL A 956 -9.68 -79.66 -40.38
N GLN A 957 -9.96 -80.20 -41.57
CA GLN A 957 -9.39 -81.45 -42.06
C GLN A 957 -9.00 -81.25 -43.52
N PRO A 958 -7.75 -80.83 -43.80
CA PRO A 958 -7.34 -80.45 -45.15
C PRO A 958 -7.14 -81.64 -46.09
N LYS A 959 -7.36 -82.88 -45.65
CA LYS A 959 -7.02 -84.10 -46.38
C LYS A 959 -8.21 -85.06 -46.49
N ALA A 960 -8.49 -85.50 -47.71
CA ALA A 960 -9.47 -86.54 -48.02
C ALA A 960 -8.80 -87.77 -48.64
N ASN A 961 -9.13 -88.97 -48.15
CA ASN A 961 -8.54 -90.23 -48.62
C ASN A 961 -9.50 -91.03 -49.52
N LEU A 962 -8.97 -91.70 -50.55
CA LEU A 962 -9.75 -92.58 -51.43
C LEU A 962 -10.15 -93.94 -50.82
N SER A 963 -9.43 -94.42 -49.80
CA SER A 963 -9.63 -95.76 -49.21
C SER A 963 -9.28 -95.79 -47.70
N ASP A 964 -10.34 -95.93 -46.88
CA ASP A 964 -10.42 -96.24 -45.44
C ASP A 964 -9.68 -95.36 -44.42
N GLY A 965 -10.48 -94.52 -43.73
CA GLY A 965 -10.15 -93.90 -42.44
C GLY A 965 -10.76 -92.51 -42.26
N ASN A 966 -10.70 -91.70 -43.32
CA ASN A 966 -11.29 -90.35 -43.36
C ASN A 966 -11.57 -89.99 -44.84
N PRO A 967 -12.76 -90.33 -45.38
CA PRO A 967 -13.06 -90.11 -46.79
C PRO A 967 -13.28 -88.63 -47.13
N GLU A 968 -13.56 -87.77 -46.15
CA GLU A 968 -13.80 -86.34 -46.38
C GLU A 968 -12.61 -85.42 -46.07
N ALA A 969 -12.60 -84.24 -46.67
CA ALA A 969 -11.94 -83.05 -46.15
C ALA A 969 -13.01 -82.12 -45.56
N LEU A 970 -12.71 -81.43 -44.47
CA LEU A 970 -13.63 -80.54 -43.76
C LEU A 970 -13.05 -79.13 -43.69
N ILE A 971 -13.87 -78.14 -44.04
CA ILE A 971 -13.55 -76.72 -43.95
C ILE A 971 -14.54 -76.07 -42.98
N PHE A 972 -14.04 -75.28 -42.03
CA PHE A 972 -14.81 -74.39 -41.19
C PHE A 972 -15.01 -73.06 -41.90
N LEU A 973 -16.25 -72.65 -42.08
CA LEU A 973 -16.57 -71.29 -42.51
C LEU A 973 -17.23 -70.59 -41.32
N GLN A 974 -16.60 -69.53 -40.84
CA GLN A 974 -16.97 -68.84 -39.60
C GLN A 974 -17.35 -67.38 -39.87
N LEU A 975 -18.41 -66.94 -39.20
CA LEU A 975 -18.76 -65.53 -39.07
C LEU A 975 -18.21 -65.03 -37.73
N SER A 976 -17.27 -64.09 -37.80
CA SER A 976 -16.75 -63.33 -36.67
C SER A 976 -17.57 -62.04 -36.55
N GLY A 977 -18.48 -62.03 -35.58
CA GLY A 977 -19.43 -60.94 -35.35
C GLY A 977 -20.75 -61.43 -34.75
N PRO A 978 -21.71 -60.54 -34.48
CA PRO A 978 -23.03 -60.95 -33.99
C PRO A 978 -23.75 -61.84 -35.02
N PRO A 979 -24.47 -62.89 -34.59
CA PRO A 979 -25.20 -63.76 -35.50
C PRO A 979 -26.24 -62.97 -36.30
N SER A 980 -26.26 -63.18 -37.63
CA SER A 980 -27.22 -62.52 -38.51
C SER A 980 -28.66 -62.96 -38.21
N SER A 981 -29.61 -62.02 -38.23
CA SER A 981 -31.05 -62.30 -38.14
C SER A 981 -31.65 -62.75 -39.48
N ASN A 982 -30.89 -62.65 -40.57
CA ASN A 982 -31.27 -63.08 -41.91
C ASN A 982 -30.35 -64.22 -42.39
N VAL A 983 -30.78 -64.94 -43.43
CA VAL A 983 -29.92 -65.94 -44.10
C VAL A 983 -28.72 -65.22 -44.71
N THR A 984 -27.51 -65.61 -44.33
CA THR A 984 -26.27 -65.09 -44.91
C THR A 984 -25.84 -66.01 -46.06
N MET A 985 -25.79 -65.48 -47.27
CA MET A 985 -25.24 -66.18 -48.44
C MET A 985 -23.77 -65.82 -48.58
N VAL A 986 -22.90 -66.83 -48.55
CA VAL A 986 -21.46 -66.68 -48.76
C VAL A 986 -21.08 -67.37 -50.07
N PRO A 987 -20.66 -66.61 -51.10
CA PRO A 987 -20.09 -67.17 -52.32
C PRO A 987 -18.77 -67.86 -52.01
N ILE A 988 -18.55 -69.03 -52.62
CA ILE A 988 -17.29 -69.77 -52.54
C ILE A 988 -16.84 -70.17 -53.94
N GLU A 989 -15.53 -70.17 -54.17
CA GLU A 989 -14.91 -70.52 -55.44
C GLU A 989 -13.94 -71.68 -55.26
N PHE A 990 -13.85 -72.55 -56.28
CA PHE A 990 -13.03 -73.75 -56.25
C PHE A 990 -11.96 -73.72 -57.34
N HIS A 991 -10.70 -73.68 -56.93
CA HIS A 991 -9.51 -73.65 -57.75
C HIS A 991 -8.65 -74.91 -57.52
N GLY A 992 -7.49 -75.01 -58.17
CA GLY A 992 -6.54 -76.13 -57.99
C GLY A 992 -6.47 -77.14 -59.13
N SER A 993 -5.76 -78.26 -58.89
CA SER A 993 -5.33 -79.23 -59.91
C SER A 993 -6.33 -80.36 -60.22
N THR A 994 -7.52 -80.32 -59.59
CA THR A 994 -8.60 -81.31 -59.71
C THR A 994 -9.72 -80.87 -60.68
N ASN A 995 -10.39 -81.85 -61.29
CA ASN A 995 -11.64 -81.58 -62.00
C ASN A 995 -12.81 -81.58 -61.00
N LEU A 996 -13.84 -80.76 -61.22
CA LEU A 996 -15.04 -80.74 -60.36
C LEU A 996 -15.77 -82.10 -60.30
N SER A 997 -15.59 -82.97 -61.30
CA SER A 997 -16.10 -84.34 -61.29
C SER A 997 -15.37 -85.28 -60.33
N ASP A 998 -14.23 -84.86 -59.78
CA ASP A 998 -13.37 -85.67 -58.93
C ASP A 998 -13.86 -85.70 -57.47
N TYR A 999 -14.79 -84.82 -57.06
CA TYR A 999 -15.30 -84.75 -55.69
C TYR A 999 -16.74 -84.26 -55.63
N SER A 1000 -17.36 -84.40 -54.47
CA SER A 1000 -18.67 -83.85 -54.13
C SER A 1000 -18.56 -82.95 -52.91
N VAL A 1001 -19.34 -81.86 -52.86
CA VAL A 1001 -19.31 -80.88 -51.77
C VAL A 1001 -20.70 -80.75 -51.15
N SER A 1002 -20.75 -80.78 -49.82
CA SER A 1002 -21.92 -80.51 -49.01
C SER A 1002 -21.57 -79.53 -47.89
N ALA A 1003 -22.56 -78.81 -47.37
CA ALA A 1003 -22.43 -77.94 -46.22
C ALA A 1003 -23.21 -78.55 -45.05
N ILE A 1004 -22.57 -78.71 -43.91
CA ILE A 1004 -23.16 -79.18 -42.66
C ILE A 1004 -23.41 -77.94 -41.81
N ASN A 1005 -24.69 -77.68 -41.53
CA ASN A 1005 -25.09 -76.56 -40.70
C ASN A 1005 -24.86 -76.85 -39.21
N THR A 1006 -25.11 -75.88 -38.32
CA THR A 1006 -24.87 -76.03 -36.87
C THR A 1006 -25.76 -77.09 -36.21
N LEU A 1007 -26.86 -77.48 -36.87
CA LEU A 1007 -27.77 -78.55 -36.45
C LEU A 1007 -27.34 -79.94 -36.94
N GLY A 1008 -26.20 -80.07 -37.63
CA GLY A 1008 -25.69 -81.32 -38.17
C GLY A 1008 -26.43 -81.82 -39.43
N THR A 1009 -27.24 -80.96 -40.06
CA THR A 1009 -27.94 -81.30 -41.31
C THR A 1009 -27.02 -81.04 -42.51
N GLU A 1010 -26.82 -82.06 -43.33
CA GLU A 1010 -25.98 -81.99 -44.53
C GLU A 1010 -26.81 -81.55 -45.74
N LEU A 1011 -26.43 -80.42 -46.34
CA LEU A 1011 -27.07 -79.80 -47.49
C LEU A 1011 -26.14 -79.86 -48.70
N PRO A 1012 -26.61 -80.23 -49.91
CA PRO A 1012 -25.76 -80.24 -51.09
C PRO A 1012 -25.38 -78.82 -51.52
N VAL A 1013 -24.11 -78.60 -51.84
CA VAL A 1013 -23.64 -77.34 -52.44
C VAL A 1013 -23.59 -77.52 -53.95
N SER A 1014 -24.43 -76.78 -54.69
CA SER A 1014 -24.41 -76.81 -56.15
C SER A 1014 -23.28 -75.93 -56.66
N ILE A 1015 -22.33 -76.53 -57.39
CA ILE A 1015 -21.20 -75.84 -57.99
C ILE A 1015 -21.45 -75.67 -59.48
N ASP A 1016 -21.30 -74.46 -60.00
CA ASP A 1016 -21.36 -74.21 -61.44
C ASP A 1016 -20.10 -74.77 -62.12
N SER A 1017 -20.30 -75.67 -63.09
CA SER A 1017 -19.20 -76.34 -63.79
C SER A 1017 -18.33 -75.42 -64.67
N VAL A 1018 -18.79 -74.21 -65.00
CA VAL A 1018 -18.11 -73.23 -65.85
C VAL A 1018 -17.34 -72.22 -65.01
N THR A 1019 -17.97 -71.63 -63.99
CA THR A 1019 -17.32 -70.62 -63.13
C THR A 1019 -16.60 -71.24 -61.94
N ARG A 1020 -16.81 -72.53 -61.66
CA ARG A 1020 -16.29 -73.24 -60.49
C ARG A 1020 -16.67 -72.59 -59.16
N SER A 1021 -17.81 -71.91 -59.10
CA SER A 1021 -18.31 -71.23 -57.90
C SER A 1021 -19.62 -71.84 -57.40
N GLY A 1022 -19.87 -71.70 -56.10
CA GLY A 1022 -21.08 -72.13 -55.41
C GLY A 1022 -21.46 -71.16 -54.29
N ASN A 1023 -22.61 -71.37 -53.66
CA ASN A 1023 -23.08 -70.55 -52.56
C ASN A 1023 -23.34 -71.41 -51.33
N VAL A 1024 -22.87 -70.92 -50.19
CA VAL A 1024 -23.13 -71.48 -48.87
C VAL A 1024 -24.13 -70.60 -48.16
N PHE A 1025 -25.12 -71.20 -47.50
CA PHE A 1025 -26.16 -70.46 -46.79
C PHE A 1025 -26.07 -70.78 -45.31
N LEU A 1026 -25.84 -69.75 -44.49
CA LEU A 1026 -25.98 -69.83 -43.04
C LEU A 1026 -27.36 -69.31 -42.68
N LEU A 1027 -28.11 -70.10 -41.91
CA LEU A 1027 -29.46 -69.72 -41.47
C LEU A 1027 -29.37 -68.62 -40.39
N PRO A 1028 -30.48 -67.89 -40.13
CA PRO A 1028 -30.53 -66.93 -39.05
C PRO A 1028 -30.07 -67.54 -37.73
N GLY A 1029 -29.15 -66.87 -37.04
CA GLY A 1029 -28.59 -67.34 -35.77
C GLY A 1029 -27.34 -68.22 -35.90
N GLU A 1030 -27.01 -68.72 -37.09
CA GLU A 1030 -25.81 -69.55 -37.29
C GLU A 1030 -24.56 -68.68 -37.44
N THR A 1031 -23.51 -69.02 -36.67
CA THR A 1031 -22.22 -68.31 -36.71
C THR A 1031 -21.14 -69.09 -37.45
N TYR A 1032 -21.42 -70.32 -37.87
CA TYR A 1032 -20.49 -71.13 -38.66
C TYR A 1032 -21.23 -72.24 -39.43
N CYS A 1033 -20.56 -72.81 -40.42
CA CYS A 1033 -20.94 -74.09 -41.03
C CYS A 1033 -19.67 -74.86 -41.43
N ILE A 1034 -19.80 -76.18 -41.63
CA ILE A 1034 -18.70 -77.03 -42.08
C ILE A 1034 -18.92 -77.44 -43.52
N LEU A 1035 -18.03 -77.07 -44.45
CA LEU A 1035 -18.04 -77.62 -45.80
C LEU A 1035 -17.32 -78.97 -45.78
N LYS A 1036 -18.00 -79.99 -46.29
CA LYS A 1036 -17.52 -81.35 -46.41
C LYS A 1036 -17.28 -81.67 -47.88
N LEU A 1037 -16.04 -82.06 -48.20
CA LEU A 1037 -15.60 -82.45 -49.53
C LEU A 1037 -15.25 -83.94 -49.55
N VAL A 1038 -15.94 -84.73 -50.38
CA VAL A 1038 -15.71 -86.17 -50.50
C VAL A 1038 -15.22 -86.50 -51.92
N PRO A 1039 -14.05 -87.13 -52.08
CA PRO A 1039 -13.52 -87.52 -53.37
C PRO A 1039 -14.31 -88.70 -53.94
N ASN A 1040 -14.55 -88.67 -55.24
CA ASN A 1040 -15.21 -89.76 -55.95
C ASN A 1040 -14.24 -90.93 -56.13
N SER A 1041 -14.73 -92.16 -56.02
CA SER A 1041 -13.89 -93.38 -56.11
C SER A 1041 -13.21 -93.58 -57.47
N SER A 1042 -13.56 -92.78 -58.48
CA SER A 1042 -13.00 -92.81 -59.84
C SER A 1042 -11.84 -91.82 -60.09
N VAL A 1043 -11.38 -91.09 -59.07
CA VAL A 1043 -10.29 -90.10 -59.23
C VAL A 1043 -8.97 -90.80 -59.55
N ASN A 1044 -8.34 -90.39 -60.65
CA ASN A 1044 -6.99 -90.84 -60.99
C ASN A 1044 -5.95 -89.91 -60.36
N LEU A 1045 -5.18 -90.44 -59.40
CA LEU A 1045 -4.13 -89.70 -58.70
C LEU A 1045 -2.73 -89.85 -59.32
N ALA A 1046 -2.55 -90.71 -60.34
CA ALA A 1046 -1.27 -90.89 -61.05
C ALA A 1046 -0.02 -91.00 -60.14
N GLY A 1047 -0.15 -91.55 -58.92
CA GLY A 1047 0.94 -91.68 -57.94
C GLY A 1047 1.27 -90.41 -57.13
N SER A 1048 0.49 -89.33 -57.23
CA SER A 1048 0.72 -88.04 -56.56
C SER A 1048 -0.57 -87.45 -55.95
N ARG A 1049 -0.45 -86.48 -55.02
CA ARG A 1049 -1.60 -85.76 -54.44
C ARG A 1049 -2.21 -84.79 -55.46
N LYS A 1050 -3.53 -84.61 -55.45
CA LYS A 1050 -4.19 -83.47 -56.14
C LYS A 1050 -4.67 -82.43 -55.12
N THR A 1051 -4.71 -81.17 -55.54
CA THR A 1051 -5.15 -80.03 -54.71
C THR A 1051 -6.54 -79.54 -55.09
N VAL A 1052 -7.31 -79.10 -54.09
CA VAL A 1052 -8.54 -78.33 -54.24
C VAL A 1052 -8.37 -77.07 -53.41
N ASP A 1053 -8.25 -75.92 -54.05
CA ASP A 1053 -8.19 -74.64 -53.36
C ASP A 1053 -9.61 -74.07 -53.25
N VAL A 1054 -10.02 -73.61 -52.08
CA VAL A 1054 -11.37 -73.07 -51.83
C VAL A 1054 -11.23 -71.67 -51.29
N SER A 1055 -11.71 -70.68 -52.04
CA SER A 1055 -11.71 -69.27 -51.62
C SER A 1055 -13.11 -68.72 -51.40
N LEU A 1056 -13.21 -67.68 -50.59
CA LEU A 1056 -14.41 -66.86 -50.44
C LEU A 1056 -14.52 -65.95 -51.67
N GLY A 1057 -15.66 -65.99 -52.37
CA GLY A 1057 -15.95 -65.09 -53.47
C GLY A 1057 -16.42 -63.73 -52.98
N ASP A 1058 -16.28 -62.71 -53.83
CA ASP A 1058 -16.67 -61.33 -53.52
C ASP A 1058 -18.10 -61.24 -52.96
N PRO A 1059 -18.35 -60.44 -51.89
CA PRO A 1059 -19.69 -60.28 -51.36
C PRO A 1059 -20.62 -59.69 -52.42
N LEU A 1060 -21.85 -60.21 -52.50
CA LEU A 1060 -22.87 -59.62 -53.35
C LEU A 1060 -23.19 -58.18 -52.92
N SER A 1061 -23.58 -57.34 -53.86
CA SER A 1061 -24.03 -55.97 -53.58
C SER A 1061 -25.19 -56.00 -52.58
N GLY A 1062 -25.03 -55.36 -51.42
CA GLY A 1062 -26.00 -55.34 -50.31
C GLY A 1062 -25.73 -56.37 -49.20
N SER A 1063 -24.62 -57.12 -49.25
CA SER A 1063 -24.20 -57.98 -48.15
C SER A 1063 -23.75 -57.18 -46.92
N LEU A 1064 -24.20 -57.59 -45.72
CA LEU A 1064 -23.85 -56.96 -44.43
C LEU A 1064 -22.56 -57.53 -43.80
N TYR A 1065 -21.68 -58.14 -44.60
CA TYR A 1065 -20.42 -58.70 -44.15
C TYR A 1065 -19.27 -58.31 -45.06
N SER A 1066 -18.06 -58.27 -44.50
CA SER A 1066 -16.80 -58.16 -45.24
C SER A 1066 -16.04 -59.48 -45.20
N ILE A 1067 -15.20 -59.72 -46.20
CA ILE A 1067 -14.27 -60.86 -46.22
C ILE A 1067 -13.11 -60.55 -45.27
N GLY A 1068 -12.81 -61.47 -44.34
CA GLY A 1068 -11.66 -61.35 -43.46
C GLY A 1068 -10.36 -61.79 -44.13
N GLU A 1069 -9.25 -61.62 -43.42
CA GLU A 1069 -7.91 -61.95 -43.94
C GLU A 1069 -7.79 -63.44 -44.33
N ARG A 1070 -8.47 -64.35 -43.60
CA ARG A 1070 -8.51 -65.77 -43.97
C ARG A 1070 -9.62 -66.07 -44.95
N ASN A 1071 -9.31 -65.96 -46.24
CA ASN A 1071 -10.28 -66.06 -47.32
C ASN A 1071 -10.01 -67.17 -48.34
N GLU A 1072 -8.95 -67.97 -48.19
CA GLU A 1072 -8.64 -69.12 -49.06
C GLU A 1072 -7.99 -70.27 -48.28
N VAL A 1073 -8.35 -71.51 -48.62
CA VAL A 1073 -7.79 -72.73 -48.03
C VAL A 1073 -7.47 -73.78 -49.08
N THR A 1074 -6.32 -74.45 -48.96
CA THR A 1074 -5.92 -75.56 -49.83
C THR A 1074 -6.22 -76.92 -49.18
N LEU A 1075 -6.94 -77.77 -49.89
CA LEU A 1075 -7.23 -79.16 -49.53
C LEU A 1075 -6.47 -80.14 -50.44
N TYR A 1076 -6.27 -81.36 -49.95
CA TYR A 1076 -5.54 -82.42 -50.62
C TYR A 1076 -6.38 -83.70 -50.75
N ILE A 1077 -6.52 -84.19 -51.98
CA ILE A 1077 -7.05 -85.53 -52.26
C ILE A 1077 -5.86 -86.46 -52.46
N VAL A 1078 -5.77 -87.50 -51.61
CA VAL A 1078 -4.66 -88.47 -51.65
C VAL A 1078 -5.14 -89.92 -51.69
N GLY A 1079 -4.30 -90.80 -52.23
CA GLY A 1079 -4.53 -92.24 -52.26
C GLY A 1079 -4.10 -92.89 -50.95
N ASP A 1080 -4.46 -94.15 -50.73
CA ASP A 1080 -4.00 -94.85 -49.52
C ASP A 1080 -2.48 -95.10 -49.54
N PHE A 1081 -1.90 -95.19 -48.33
CA PHE A 1081 -0.46 -95.32 -48.14
C PHE A 1081 0.09 -96.60 -48.77
N ALA A 1082 -0.66 -97.70 -48.74
CA ALA A 1082 -0.24 -98.97 -49.31
C ALA A 1082 -0.13 -98.90 -50.85
N SER A 1083 -1.10 -98.26 -51.50
CA SER A 1083 -1.13 -98.04 -52.95
C SER A 1083 -0.04 -97.07 -53.40
N TRP A 1084 0.20 -96.01 -52.62
CA TRP A 1084 1.33 -95.11 -52.86
C TRP A 1084 2.68 -95.82 -52.68
N ALA A 1085 2.82 -96.62 -51.62
CA ALA A 1085 4.04 -97.37 -51.31
C ALA A 1085 4.37 -98.36 -52.42
N ALA A 1086 3.39 -99.12 -52.89
CA ALA A 1086 3.55 -100.06 -54.00
C ALA A 1086 3.88 -99.38 -55.34
N ALA A 1087 3.47 -98.12 -55.53
CA ALA A 1087 3.77 -97.36 -56.75
C ALA A 1087 5.16 -96.69 -56.70
N ASN A 1088 5.75 -96.52 -55.51
CA ASN A 1088 6.99 -95.77 -55.29
C ASN A 1088 8.12 -96.61 -54.67
N SER A 1089 7.92 -97.93 -54.48
CA SER A 1089 8.98 -98.84 -54.04
C SER A 1089 9.65 -99.53 -55.24
N ASP A 1090 10.98 -99.57 -55.22
CA ASP A 1090 11.75 -100.27 -56.26
C ASP A 1090 11.78 -101.80 -56.02
N GLU A 1091 11.34 -102.25 -54.84
CA GLU A 1091 11.27 -103.66 -54.41
C GLU A 1091 9.89 -103.98 -53.80
N ALA A 1092 9.56 -105.28 -53.73
CA ALA A 1092 8.32 -105.75 -53.10
C ALA A 1092 8.36 -105.52 -51.59
N ILE A 1093 7.32 -104.89 -51.04
CA ILE A 1093 7.23 -104.57 -49.61
C ILE A 1093 6.62 -105.77 -48.85
N ASP A 1094 7.44 -106.42 -48.02
CA ASP A 1094 6.99 -107.56 -47.20
C ASP A 1094 6.22 -107.14 -45.94
N ASP A 1095 6.58 -105.99 -45.35
CA ASP A 1095 5.92 -105.41 -44.17
C ASP A 1095 5.81 -103.89 -44.34
N LEU A 1096 4.58 -103.41 -44.48
CA LEU A 1096 4.29 -102.02 -44.79
C LEU A 1096 4.66 -101.08 -43.63
N ASP A 1097 4.49 -101.52 -42.38
CA ASP A 1097 4.79 -100.71 -41.19
C ASP A 1097 6.29 -100.57 -40.99
N VAL A 1098 7.04 -101.66 -41.21
CA VAL A 1098 8.50 -101.62 -41.20
C VAL A 1098 9.00 -100.72 -42.33
N TRP A 1099 8.47 -100.88 -43.54
CA TRP A 1099 8.88 -100.06 -44.68
C TRP A 1099 8.50 -98.58 -44.51
N ALA A 1100 7.39 -98.27 -43.85
CA ALA A 1100 6.97 -96.91 -43.51
C ALA A 1100 8.04 -96.18 -42.69
N THR A 1101 8.69 -96.88 -41.78
CA THR A 1101 9.73 -96.32 -40.90
C THR A 1101 11.13 -96.33 -41.51
N GLN A 1102 11.33 -97.04 -42.62
CA GLN A 1102 12.61 -97.08 -43.32
C GLN A 1102 12.92 -95.74 -43.99
N VAL A 1103 14.21 -95.41 -43.99
CA VAL A 1103 14.75 -94.26 -44.71
C VAL A 1103 15.42 -94.79 -45.98
N SER A 1104 14.71 -94.71 -47.09
CA SER A 1104 15.22 -95.17 -48.39
C SER A 1104 16.44 -94.33 -48.80
N ASN A 1105 17.50 -94.99 -49.27
CA ASN A 1105 18.69 -94.35 -49.87
C ASN A 1105 19.44 -93.35 -48.97
N ASN A 1106 19.34 -93.47 -47.64
CA ASN A 1106 20.00 -92.56 -46.69
C ASN A 1106 19.52 -91.09 -46.81
N SER A 1107 18.31 -90.87 -47.34
CA SER A 1107 17.71 -89.55 -47.55
C SER A 1107 17.41 -88.77 -46.27
N GLY A 1108 17.49 -89.41 -45.09
CA GLY A 1108 17.16 -88.82 -43.79
C GLY A 1108 15.65 -88.69 -43.52
N VAL A 1109 14.79 -88.99 -44.49
CA VAL A 1109 13.32 -88.91 -44.39
C VAL A 1109 12.73 -90.32 -44.46
N SER A 1110 11.87 -90.68 -43.51
CA SER A 1110 11.19 -91.99 -43.55
C SER A 1110 10.20 -92.05 -44.72
N ASN A 1111 9.92 -93.25 -45.25
CA ASN A 1111 8.96 -93.42 -46.35
C ASN A 1111 7.56 -92.93 -45.98
N LEU A 1112 7.16 -93.04 -44.71
CA LEU A 1112 5.91 -92.50 -44.20
C LEU A 1112 5.87 -90.97 -44.25
N LEU A 1113 7.00 -90.33 -43.91
CA LEU A 1113 7.13 -88.87 -43.99
C LEU A 1113 7.20 -88.41 -45.46
N ALA A 1114 7.89 -89.14 -46.33
CA ALA A 1114 7.88 -88.85 -47.77
C ALA A 1114 6.46 -88.94 -48.36
N TYR A 1115 5.65 -89.90 -47.91
CA TYR A 1115 4.24 -90.00 -48.28
C TYR A 1115 3.39 -88.84 -47.77
N SER A 1116 3.53 -88.44 -46.51
CA SER A 1116 2.78 -87.29 -45.98
C SER A 1116 3.14 -85.98 -46.69
N LEU A 1117 4.37 -85.89 -47.22
CA LEU A 1117 4.88 -84.79 -48.02
C LEU A 1117 4.56 -84.89 -49.52
N GLY A 1118 4.00 -86.02 -49.99
CA GLY A 1118 3.72 -86.26 -51.41
C GLY A 1118 4.96 -86.38 -52.29
N MET A 1119 6.10 -86.77 -51.71
CA MET A 1119 7.38 -86.92 -52.40
C MET A 1119 7.59 -88.34 -52.94
N ASN A 1120 8.55 -88.53 -53.84
CA ASN A 1120 9.05 -89.87 -54.17
C ASN A 1120 10.20 -90.21 -53.20
N PRO A 1121 10.11 -91.28 -52.38
CA PRO A 1121 11.13 -91.65 -51.41
C PRO A 1121 12.49 -91.99 -52.05
N ASN A 1122 12.53 -92.32 -53.35
CA ASN A 1122 13.77 -92.68 -54.06
C ASN A 1122 14.43 -91.50 -54.79
N GLU A 1123 13.74 -90.35 -54.92
CA GLU A 1123 14.18 -89.18 -55.70
C GLU A 1123 14.23 -87.90 -54.84
N VAL A 1124 14.66 -88.01 -53.58
CA VAL A 1124 14.81 -86.85 -52.69
C VAL A 1124 16.01 -85.99 -53.16
N ASP A 1125 15.71 -84.96 -53.95
CA ASP A 1125 16.66 -83.99 -54.47
C ASP A 1125 17.13 -83.03 -53.36
N SER A 1126 18.44 -83.01 -53.08
CA SER A 1126 19.08 -82.09 -52.11
C SER A 1126 18.87 -80.60 -52.39
N SER A 1127 18.47 -80.23 -53.61
CA SER A 1127 18.14 -78.84 -54.00
C SER A 1127 16.69 -78.44 -53.73
N LYS A 1128 15.83 -79.38 -53.28
CA LYS A 1128 14.46 -79.13 -52.83
C LYS A 1128 14.34 -79.09 -51.30
N SER A 1129 15.45 -78.79 -50.61
CA SER A 1129 15.49 -78.55 -49.17
C SER A 1129 14.75 -77.25 -48.84
N GLY A 1130 13.45 -77.39 -48.61
CA GLY A 1130 12.52 -76.31 -48.34
C GLY A 1130 11.09 -76.76 -48.67
N ILE A 1131 10.57 -77.71 -47.90
CA ILE A 1131 9.15 -78.08 -48.01
C ILE A 1131 8.39 -77.18 -47.07
N PHE A 1132 7.68 -76.21 -47.64
CA PHE A 1132 6.82 -75.29 -46.92
C PHE A 1132 5.53 -76.01 -46.54
N PHE A 1133 5.22 -76.09 -45.24
CA PHE A 1133 3.86 -76.32 -44.77
C PHE A 1133 3.28 -74.98 -44.34
N GLN A 1134 2.43 -74.40 -45.18
CA GLN A 1134 1.49 -73.38 -44.72
C GLN A 1134 0.23 -74.12 -44.31
N GLN A 1135 0.11 -74.50 -43.04
CA GLN A 1135 -1.17 -74.91 -42.47
C GLN A 1135 -1.76 -73.66 -41.80
N GLY A 1136 -2.55 -72.91 -42.58
CA GLY A 1136 -3.12 -71.64 -42.15
C GLY A 1136 -4.14 -71.85 -41.04
N ILE A 1137 -3.69 -71.76 -39.79
CA ILE A 1137 -4.50 -71.26 -38.66
C ILE A 1137 -4.04 -69.82 -38.31
N ASN A 1138 -3.32 -69.16 -39.21
CA ASN A 1138 -2.98 -67.73 -39.31
C ASN A 1138 -1.79 -67.61 -40.29
N GLU A 1139 -1.68 -66.50 -41.02
CA GLU A 1139 -0.69 -66.26 -42.10
C GLU A 1139 0.78 -66.21 -41.65
N ASN A 1140 1.06 -66.61 -40.41
CA ASN A 1140 2.24 -66.17 -39.70
C ASN A 1140 2.97 -67.31 -38.98
N LEU A 1141 2.74 -68.58 -39.33
CA LEU A 1141 3.55 -69.71 -38.84
C LEU A 1141 4.36 -70.34 -39.99
N GLU A 1142 5.69 -70.28 -39.91
CA GLU A 1142 6.58 -70.99 -40.83
C GLU A 1142 7.21 -72.22 -40.16
N LEU A 1143 7.05 -73.41 -40.77
CA LEU A 1143 7.76 -74.64 -40.37
C LEU A 1143 8.97 -74.88 -41.29
N TRP A 1144 10.18 -74.78 -40.74
CA TRP A 1144 11.45 -75.04 -41.43
C TRP A 1144 11.99 -76.44 -41.12
N VAL A 1145 12.33 -77.21 -42.15
CA VAL A 1145 12.97 -78.54 -42.03
C VAL A 1145 14.29 -78.59 -42.82
N PRO A 1146 15.42 -78.13 -42.23
CA PRO A 1146 16.72 -78.18 -42.90
C PRO A 1146 17.31 -79.60 -42.93
N TYR A 1147 17.81 -80.01 -44.10
CA TYR A 1147 18.54 -81.27 -44.28
C TYR A 1147 20.04 -81.07 -44.03
N TYR A 1148 20.61 -81.83 -43.09
CA TYR A 1148 22.06 -81.86 -42.84
C TYR A 1148 22.63 -83.22 -43.29
N PRO A 1149 23.48 -83.27 -44.34
CA PRO A 1149 24.06 -84.53 -44.79
C PRO A 1149 24.92 -85.16 -43.68
N GLY A 1150 24.49 -86.30 -43.15
CA GLY A 1150 25.25 -87.09 -42.15
C GLY A 1150 24.88 -86.87 -40.67
N ALA A 1151 23.86 -86.06 -40.35
CA ALA A 1151 23.31 -85.99 -38.99
C ALA A 1151 22.22 -87.06 -38.76
N VAL A 1152 22.11 -87.61 -37.54
CA VAL A 1152 21.16 -88.69 -37.18
C VAL A 1152 19.86 -88.13 -36.58
N GLY A 1153 19.35 -87.03 -37.12
CA GLY A 1153 18.15 -86.37 -36.60
C GLY A 1153 17.57 -85.33 -37.56
N VAL A 1154 16.27 -85.06 -37.41
CA VAL A 1154 15.50 -84.02 -38.13
C VAL A 1154 15.28 -82.84 -37.17
N ASP A 1155 15.58 -81.63 -37.62
CA ASP A 1155 15.36 -80.38 -36.87
C ASP A 1155 14.04 -79.77 -37.38
N LEU A 1156 13.04 -79.61 -36.49
CA LEU A 1156 11.77 -78.95 -36.81
C LEU A 1156 11.76 -77.57 -36.15
N ARG A 1157 11.61 -76.51 -36.94
CA ARG A 1157 11.61 -75.12 -36.44
C ARG A 1157 10.31 -74.43 -36.77
N LEU A 1158 9.63 -73.88 -35.76
CA LEU A 1158 8.44 -73.06 -35.93
C LEU A 1158 8.75 -71.59 -35.60
N GLN A 1159 8.39 -70.67 -36.49
CA GLN A 1159 8.47 -69.21 -36.29
C GLN A 1159 7.07 -68.59 -36.40
N SER A 1160 6.70 -67.73 -35.44
CA SER A 1160 5.49 -66.91 -35.50
C SER A 1160 5.80 -65.45 -35.86
N SER A 1161 5.12 -64.83 -36.83
CA SER A 1161 5.30 -63.41 -37.19
C SER A 1161 4.05 -62.55 -36.91
N LEU A 1162 4.02 -61.71 -35.87
CA LEU A 1162 3.31 -60.42 -36.03
C LEU A 1162 3.73 -59.36 -35.01
N ASN A 1163 3.93 -58.13 -35.51
CA ASN A 1163 3.30 -56.91 -35.00
C ASN A 1163 3.11 -55.91 -36.15
N LEU A 1164 2.13 -55.01 -35.98
CA LEU A 1164 1.57 -54.06 -36.95
C LEU A 1164 2.53 -52.99 -37.52
N ASP A 1165 3.82 -53.01 -37.20
CA ASP A 1165 4.74 -51.89 -37.50
C ASP A 1165 5.93 -52.26 -38.42
N GLY A 1166 5.93 -53.44 -39.04
CA GLY A 1166 6.87 -53.75 -40.13
C GLY A 1166 8.36 -53.81 -39.75
N ASN A 1167 8.72 -54.06 -38.49
CA ASN A 1167 10.10 -54.33 -38.06
C ASN A 1167 10.23 -55.71 -37.39
N TRP A 1168 11.37 -56.38 -37.66
CA TRP A 1168 11.72 -57.70 -37.12
C TRP A 1168 12.40 -57.56 -35.75
N ASN A 1169 11.78 -58.11 -34.70
CA ASN A 1169 12.37 -58.16 -33.36
C ASN A 1169 12.38 -59.62 -32.90
N GLU A 1170 13.52 -60.09 -32.40
CA GLU A 1170 13.74 -61.44 -31.87
C GLU A 1170 12.82 -61.71 -30.66
N SER A 1171 12.01 -62.78 -30.72
CA SER A 1171 11.40 -63.60 -29.63
C SER A 1171 10.03 -64.09 -30.12
N SER A 1172 9.79 -65.33 -30.54
CA SER A 1172 10.07 -66.59 -29.83
C SER A 1172 10.40 -67.70 -30.82
N LEU A 1173 11.57 -68.31 -30.69
CA LEU A 1173 12.01 -69.44 -31.51
C LEU A 1173 11.76 -70.74 -30.74
N VAL A 1174 10.86 -71.60 -31.20
CA VAL A 1174 10.74 -72.97 -30.67
C VAL A 1174 11.44 -73.92 -31.64
N SER A 1175 12.64 -74.40 -31.27
CA SER A 1175 13.32 -75.49 -31.99
C SER A 1175 13.10 -76.81 -31.26
N LEU A 1176 12.51 -77.78 -31.96
CA LEU A 1176 12.40 -79.16 -31.49
C LEU A 1176 13.37 -80.04 -32.29
N ARG A 1177 14.34 -80.63 -31.58
CA ARG A 1177 15.33 -81.53 -32.17
C ARG A 1177 15.00 -82.96 -31.78
N LYS A 1178 14.82 -83.85 -32.77
CA LYS A 1178 14.69 -85.30 -32.53
C LYS A 1178 16.00 -85.99 -32.88
N ASP A 1179 16.80 -86.34 -31.86
CA ASP A 1179 17.97 -87.21 -32.04
C ASP A 1179 17.51 -88.68 -32.08
N VAL A 1180 17.77 -89.39 -33.18
CA VAL A 1180 17.41 -90.81 -33.29
C VAL A 1180 18.48 -91.67 -32.63
N ARG A 1181 18.51 -91.66 -31.29
CA ARG A 1181 18.99 -92.79 -30.48
C ARG A 1181 18.01 -92.99 -29.33
N ALA A 1182 17.67 -94.26 -29.10
CA ALA A 1182 16.64 -94.73 -28.18
C ALA A 1182 16.66 -94.01 -26.83
N ASP A 1183 15.82 -93.00 -26.67
CA ASP A 1183 14.92 -92.72 -25.55
C ASP A 1183 14.10 -91.47 -25.92
N MET A 1184 12.79 -91.50 -25.65
CA MET A 1184 11.80 -90.50 -26.10
C MET A 1184 11.77 -89.27 -25.19
N ASP A 1185 12.84 -88.48 -25.16
CA ASP A 1185 12.83 -87.19 -24.44
C ASP A 1185 12.97 -86.01 -25.42
N TYR A 1186 11.95 -85.14 -25.41
CA TYR A 1186 11.97 -83.86 -26.12
C TYR A 1186 12.66 -82.80 -25.23
N HIS A 1187 13.67 -82.11 -25.75
CA HIS A 1187 14.29 -80.97 -25.06
C HIS A 1187 13.90 -79.66 -25.73
N VAL A 1188 13.27 -78.77 -24.97
CA VAL A 1188 13.00 -77.37 -25.34
C VAL A 1188 14.15 -76.50 -24.84
N TYR A 1189 14.70 -75.65 -25.69
CA TYR A 1189 15.66 -74.61 -25.30
C TYR A 1189 14.96 -73.25 -25.40
N ASP A 1190 14.82 -72.58 -24.25
CA ASP A 1190 14.32 -71.21 -24.03
C ASP A 1190 12.84 -70.93 -24.34
N ALA A 1191 12.03 -70.70 -23.30
CA ALA A 1191 10.70 -70.07 -23.40
C ALA A 1191 10.28 -69.42 -22.07
N GLU A 1192 10.02 -68.11 -22.06
CA GLU A 1192 9.13 -67.46 -21.09
C GLU A 1192 7.71 -67.40 -21.69
N LEU A 1193 6.92 -68.47 -21.55
CA LEU A 1193 5.49 -68.46 -21.87
C LEU A 1193 4.69 -69.32 -20.87
N ASN A 1194 3.48 -68.85 -20.57
CA ASN A 1194 2.56 -69.37 -19.55
C ASN A 1194 1.93 -70.72 -19.99
N PRO A 1195 1.90 -71.78 -19.14
CA PRO A 1195 1.43 -73.12 -19.54
C PRO A 1195 -0.07 -73.24 -19.90
N ASP A 1196 -0.87 -72.18 -19.71
CA ASP A 1196 -2.32 -72.21 -19.90
C ASP A 1196 -2.79 -71.87 -21.32
N ASP A 1197 -1.89 -71.49 -22.25
CA ASP A 1197 -2.19 -71.39 -23.69
C ASP A 1197 -2.23 -72.78 -24.34
N SER A 1198 -3.28 -73.53 -24.00
CA SER A 1198 -3.45 -74.96 -24.28
C SER A 1198 -3.67 -75.34 -25.76
N VAL A 1199 -3.88 -74.37 -26.65
CA VAL A 1199 -4.12 -74.64 -28.09
C VAL A 1199 -2.80 -74.78 -28.83
N PHE A 1200 -1.82 -73.92 -28.56
CA PHE A 1200 -0.52 -73.91 -29.26
C PHE A 1200 0.33 -75.14 -28.92
N TYR A 1201 0.33 -75.56 -27.65
CA TYR A 1201 1.05 -76.75 -27.19
C TYR A 1201 0.39 -78.06 -27.67
N ARG A 1202 -0.95 -78.10 -27.79
CA ARG A 1202 -1.69 -79.24 -28.36
C ARG A 1202 -1.47 -79.40 -29.86
N LEU A 1203 -1.54 -78.30 -30.61
CA LEU A 1203 -1.37 -78.32 -32.07
C LEU A 1203 0.04 -78.81 -32.47
N LEU A 1204 1.06 -78.43 -31.70
CA LEU A 1204 2.45 -78.85 -31.92
C LEU A 1204 2.68 -80.35 -31.66
N VAL A 1205 1.99 -80.91 -30.67
CA VAL A 1205 2.04 -82.35 -30.35
C VAL A 1205 1.25 -83.16 -31.38
N GLU A 1206 0.08 -82.67 -31.83
CA GLU A 1206 -0.74 -83.31 -32.87
C GLU A 1206 -0.12 -83.26 -34.28
N LEU A 1207 0.74 -82.29 -34.58
CA LEU A 1207 1.48 -82.23 -35.86
C LEU A 1207 2.68 -83.18 -35.91
N VAL A 1208 3.17 -83.63 -34.74
CA VAL A 1208 4.33 -84.51 -34.60
C VAL A 1208 3.94 -85.98 -34.43
N GLU A 1209 2.76 -86.26 -33.86
CA GLU A 1209 2.09 -87.57 -33.92
C GLU A 1209 1.51 -87.87 -35.32
#